data_AF-A0A0Q9RWA3-F1
#
_entry.id   AF-A0A0Q9RWA3-F1
#
_cell.length_a   1.000
_cell.length_b   1.000
_cell.length_c   1.000
_cell.angle_alpha   90.00
_cell.angle_beta   90.00
_cell.angle_gamma   90.00
#
_symmetry.space_group_name_H-M   'P 1'
#
loop_
_entity.id
_entity.type
_entity.pdbx_description
1 polymer ?
#
loop_
_entity_poly.entity_id
_entity_poly.type
_entity_poly.pdbx_seq_one_letter_code
_entity_poly.pdbx_strand_id
1 'polypeptide(L)'
;MSQQFKTVGVLRLEVEDDPTGLVNLIVNTSGEMGGYGWVTPTGSIKTDSLGYGLELNYAPQGGAPEYFASEPATAVAGHYVAASWVMRTTTYYRAKIEYLNSSQVVIGSSAQTGYLTASVPASASIGPSLLPAGTAFVRLRFDVFSNNTGGNPIGGQRWHLQQATMATAATSGALGTSKTNLITNPSFETDTAGWTADAGVGLTRVTTQQQVGAAALEVKPNGATVTTHTNLVRNPSFETNVSLWSGASLLELGGADATLTRIASTAGSGSWAARVNDDAAPGASNAMQVYSSLMDVTPSTKYYQRVSARVSGQSNRIYLLIAWYTAADVYISTAAVLAKTVTVGDTTWYDLAGSATAPSNAAKARVVVRYYTPGETYVNGSLGGYFDAVYFGSTDPGSYFDGSTPDAGDTDYSWTGTAHASTSTKVITVPLGASTAGVKTTVTVQGSKAYTLSAYQKTAVTARSLKWTLDWYAGATLLSSAVYTVGTDSTSWTRFSKTITAPAGATSLEWSLRYDTLAAGESHYIDAVMVQQSSTLNAYFEGTVGESDLSGVEPVPYLDVLGPTHDIKVVREALNVGTLTATILDSSLDPSQSDLIRPGRRLRLMTLDNDSDEWSPLFMGKVVDAAVTYELKNPNVPDQKRARIELTASDPNASLAQQTRSEGVTTIDELRWVVEGCGVPWNINGSGQQYSSPPVVAVNDNASALDQIAVTRDSNLGYAWVDRYGVLQVWDAALMGATSTGTFAEAQYTDLDLSFNSGDLINEVTIKFLRLNPATGETEEIPYGPYRDETSINEWGVRSKEFTVQGISEETADLDLYAQAILTANSTPEVRINSVTMPVTEVSHLVVGRALHDLYDLVVVSNASKGISHDSRITTIEHSITPDKWMMKFGFSGEGVVASPTFTPSPQTGAGGKTLGQLLRPIGEVTMFYGAKADIPAGWLPLDGSTVPAEYADLIAHLGGTTLPNFTDRLPIGAGTKALGTTGGAPTKTLSVANLPAHKHDMTHGHTTMSSNDMAVQSTASFKRASNTVGTTTNGGLVNNFTGDTGNTGSGTAFDVMNPWLSLWFIMRAI
;
A
#
# COMPACT_ATOMS: atom_id res chain seq x y z
N MET A 1 12.01 -5.51 -50.63
CA MET A 1 12.56 -4.42 -49.80
C MET A 1 12.61 -4.95 -48.38
N SER A 2 13.79 -5.35 -47.89
CA SER A 2 13.94 -5.79 -46.49
C SER A 2 13.83 -4.55 -45.60
N GLN A 3 12.82 -4.52 -44.73
CA GLN A 3 12.66 -3.46 -43.75
C GLN A 3 13.91 -3.44 -42.86
N GLN A 4 14.69 -2.35 -42.89
CA GLN A 4 15.83 -2.19 -41.98
C GLN A 4 15.27 -2.13 -40.56
N PHE A 5 15.71 -3.07 -39.72
CA PHE A 5 15.44 -3.09 -38.30
C PHE A 5 16.05 -1.84 -37.67
N LYS A 6 15.22 -0.90 -37.19
CA LYS A 6 15.68 0.29 -36.49
C LYS A 6 15.64 0.03 -35.00
N THR A 7 16.82 -0.09 -34.38
CA THR A 7 16.99 -0.35 -32.94
C THR A 7 16.27 0.66 -32.04
N VAL A 8 16.13 1.91 -32.49
CA VAL A 8 15.50 3.03 -31.75
C VAL A 8 14.01 2.80 -31.41
N GLY A 9 13.33 1.84 -32.05
CA GLY A 9 11.93 1.52 -31.75
C GLY A 9 11.71 0.42 -30.72
N VAL A 10 12.75 -0.32 -30.36
CA VAL A 10 12.64 -1.59 -29.61
C VAL A 10 13.63 -1.72 -28.47
N LEU A 11 14.52 -0.75 -28.29
CA LEU A 11 15.49 -0.71 -27.19
C LEU A 11 15.38 0.62 -26.45
N ARG A 12 15.61 0.57 -25.13
CA ARG A 12 15.83 1.75 -24.28
C ARG A 12 16.99 1.49 -23.35
N LEU A 13 17.85 2.47 -23.18
CA LEU A 13 18.88 2.45 -22.14
C LEU A 13 18.44 3.49 -21.15
N GLU A 14 17.89 3.05 -20.03
CA GLU A 14 17.30 3.95 -19.07
C GLU A 14 18.18 4.03 -17.83
N VAL A 15 18.39 5.24 -17.32
CA VAL A 15 19.20 5.50 -16.13
C VAL A 15 18.31 6.15 -15.09
N GLU A 16 18.49 5.73 -13.84
CA GLU A 16 17.77 6.23 -12.68
C GLU A 16 18.04 7.74 -12.53
N ASP A 17 17.00 8.55 -12.70
CA ASP A 17 17.06 9.99 -12.53
C ASP A 17 16.82 10.35 -11.05
N ASP A 18 17.51 11.38 -10.57
CA ASP A 18 17.19 11.94 -9.26
C ASP A 18 15.83 12.63 -9.37
N PRO A 19 14.80 12.14 -8.68
CA PRO A 19 13.47 12.67 -8.89
C PRO A 19 13.44 14.11 -8.40
N THR A 20 13.18 15.05 -9.32
CA THR A 20 12.82 16.42 -8.97
C THR A 20 11.35 16.45 -8.51
N GLY A 21 11.05 15.82 -7.37
CA GLY A 21 9.67 15.65 -6.90
C GLY A 21 9.49 14.68 -5.74
N LEU A 22 8.26 14.22 -5.55
CA LEU A 22 7.96 13.14 -4.59
C LEU A 22 8.64 11.85 -5.05
N VAL A 23 9.49 11.30 -4.18
CA VAL A 23 10.18 10.03 -4.44
C VAL A 23 9.47 8.93 -3.69
N ASN A 24 9.20 7.80 -4.34
CA ASN A 24 8.89 6.58 -3.61
C ASN A 24 10.16 6.07 -2.90
N LEU A 25 10.19 6.22 -1.60
CA LEU A 25 11.23 5.80 -0.68
C LEU A 25 11.24 4.28 -0.44
N ILE A 26 10.17 3.56 -0.77
CA ILE A 26 10.17 2.10 -0.69
C ILE A 26 10.72 1.55 -2.01
N VAL A 27 11.81 0.79 -1.92
CA VAL A 27 12.48 0.17 -3.07
C VAL A 27 11.68 -1.04 -3.57
N ASN A 28 11.53 -1.18 -4.89
CA ASN A 28 10.93 -2.37 -5.56
C ASN A 28 9.47 -2.70 -5.16
N THR A 29 8.61 -1.69 -5.05
CA THR A 29 7.24 -1.88 -4.51
C THR A 29 6.29 -2.66 -5.39
N SER A 30 6.57 -2.74 -6.70
CA SER A 30 5.81 -3.53 -7.68
C SER A 30 6.40 -4.92 -7.91
N GLY A 31 7.57 -5.24 -7.36
CA GLY A 31 8.24 -6.52 -7.60
C GLY A 31 9.01 -6.63 -8.92
N GLU A 32 9.08 -5.55 -9.69
CA GLU A 32 9.71 -5.52 -11.03
C GLU A 32 11.20 -5.91 -11.04
N MET A 33 11.91 -5.80 -9.91
CA MET A 33 13.31 -6.23 -9.78
C MET A 33 13.46 -7.63 -9.14
N GLY A 34 12.40 -8.45 -9.15
CA GLY A 34 12.36 -9.79 -8.56
C GLY A 34 12.47 -9.85 -7.04
N GLY A 35 12.93 -11.00 -6.51
CA GLY A 35 12.89 -11.44 -5.09
C GLY A 35 12.76 -10.32 -4.05
N TYR A 36 11.57 -10.26 -3.44
CA TYR A 36 11.00 -9.17 -2.64
C TYR A 36 11.71 -8.85 -1.31
N GLY A 37 12.94 -8.35 -1.37
CA GLY A 37 13.81 -8.01 -0.22
C GLY A 37 13.58 -6.66 0.46
N TRP A 38 12.43 -6.00 0.28
CA TRP A 38 12.16 -4.71 0.93
C TRP A 38 11.24 -4.81 2.15
N VAL A 39 10.66 -5.99 2.43
CA VAL A 39 9.89 -6.24 3.64
C VAL A 39 10.67 -7.16 4.55
N THR A 40 11.03 -6.71 5.76
CA THR A 40 11.58 -7.56 6.81
C THR A 40 10.39 -8.18 7.58
N PRO A 41 10.11 -9.49 7.44
CA PRO A 41 9.12 -10.14 8.27
C PRO A 41 9.64 -10.21 9.71
N THR A 42 8.77 -10.09 10.70
CA THR A 42 9.16 -10.31 12.10
C THR A 42 8.27 -11.37 12.74
N GLY A 43 8.86 -12.20 13.60
CA GLY A 43 8.17 -13.25 14.33
C GLY A 43 7.65 -14.37 13.42
N SER A 44 6.32 -14.52 13.39
CA SER A 44 5.61 -15.65 12.78
C SER A 44 5.24 -15.46 11.31
N ILE A 45 5.60 -14.33 10.70
CA ILE A 45 5.25 -14.02 9.32
C ILE A 45 6.38 -14.53 8.41
N LYS A 46 6.03 -15.30 7.38
CA LYS A 46 6.94 -15.80 6.35
C LYS A 46 6.57 -15.21 4.99
N THR A 47 7.54 -14.93 4.13
CA THR A 47 7.30 -14.51 2.73
C THR A 47 7.07 -15.74 1.86
N ASP A 48 6.06 -15.77 1.00
CA ASP A 48 5.88 -16.85 0.02
C ASP A 48 5.93 -16.22 -1.38
N SER A 49 6.69 -16.83 -2.30
CA SER A 49 6.83 -16.31 -3.66
C SER A 49 5.91 -17.07 -4.60
N LEU A 50 4.66 -16.63 -4.69
CA LEU A 50 3.75 -17.00 -5.77
C LEU A 50 3.76 -15.86 -6.79
N GLY A 51 3.85 -16.14 -8.09
CA GLY A 51 4.13 -15.19 -9.19
C GLY A 51 3.15 -14.03 -9.43
N TYR A 52 2.42 -13.55 -8.41
CA TYR A 52 1.43 -12.47 -8.47
C TYR A 52 1.64 -11.37 -7.39
N GLY A 53 2.83 -11.27 -6.77
CA GLY A 53 3.20 -10.25 -5.77
C GLY A 53 3.78 -10.83 -4.47
N LEU A 54 4.07 -9.98 -3.48
CA LEU A 54 4.54 -10.43 -2.15
C LEU A 54 3.38 -11.05 -1.38
N GLU A 55 3.36 -12.38 -1.24
CA GLU A 55 2.48 -13.07 -0.29
C GLU A 55 3.21 -13.21 1.04
N LEU A 56 2.54 -12.85 2.13
CA LEU A 56 2.99 -13.07 3.49
C LEU A 56 2.07 -14.11 4.11
N ASN A 57 2.61 -15.18 4.67
CA ASN A 57 1.87 -16.26 5.30
C ASN A 57 2.21 -16.30 6.79
N TYR A 58 1.19 -16.33 7.64
CA TYR A 58 1.39 -16.42 9.09
C TYR A 58 1.46 -17.88 9.56
N ALA A 59 2.61 -18.23 10.14
CA ALA A 59 2.89 -19.51 10.76
C ALA A 59 3.09 -19.32 12.29
N PRO A 60 2.11 -19.67 13.13
CA PRO A 60 2.09 -19.32 14.55
C PRO A 60 3.33 -19.83 15.29
N GLN A 61 4.08 -18.92 15.91
CA GLN A 61 5.09 -19.19 16.93
C GLN A 61 4.71 -18.37 18.16
N GLY A 62 4.51 -19.03 19.31
CA GLY A 62 3.88 -18.41 20.47
C GLY A 62 4.64 -17.19 21.01
N GLY A 63 3.98 -16.03 21.05
CA GLY A 63 4.33 -14.89 21.90
C GLY A 63 5.09 -13.73 21.27
N ALA A 64 5.39 -13.75 19.96
CA ALA A 64 6.08 -12.64 19.29
C ALA A 64 5.09 -11.56 18.77
N PRO A 65 5.49 -10.28 18.70
CA PRO A 65 4.72 -9.25 18.01
C PRO A 65 4.61 -9.57 16.51
N GLU A 66 3.41 -9.42 15.96
CA GLU A 66 3.06 -9.90 14.61
C GLU A 66 2.96 -8.70 13.67
N TYR A 67 4.10 -8.28 13.14
CA TYR A 67 4.18 -7.20 12.17
C TYR A 67 5.24 -7.49 11.11
N PHE A 68 5.12 -6.79 9.99
CA PHE A 68 6.17 -6.69 8.99
C PHE A 68 6.37 -5.22 8.65
N ALA A 69 7.57 -4.84 8.21
CA ALA A 69 7.88 -3.46 7.87
C ALA A 69 8.74 -3.37 6.62
N SER A 70 8.67 -2.23 5.93
CA SER A 70 9.63 -1.93 4.88
C SER A 70 11.05 -1.77 5.46
N GLU A 71 12.06 -1.91 4.61
CA GLU A 71 13.42 -1.48 4.94
C GLU A 71 13.44 0.03 5.30
N PRO A 72 14.32 0.46 6.22
CA PRO A 72 14.48 1.88 6.56
C PRO A 72 14.95 2.70 5.35
N ALA A 73 14.15 3.68 4.95
CA ALA A 73 14.50 4.62 3.89
C ALA A 73 14.97 5.94 4.47
N THR A 74 16.02 6.54 3.90
CA THR A 74 16.56 7.82 4.38
C THR A 74 15.51 8.93 4.30
N ALA A 75 15.43 9.75 5.34
CA ALA A 75 14.53 10.90 5.38
C ALA A 75 15.15 12.08 6.14
N VAL A 76 14.69 13.28 5.82
CA VAL A 76 15.18 14.53 6.42
C VAL A 76 14.24 14.97 7.54
N ALA A 77 14.74 15.10 8.77
CA ALA A 77 13.97 15.66 9.88
C ALA A 77 13.35 17.03 9.52
N GLY A 78 12.11 17.28 9.94
CA GLY A 78 11.37 18.49 9.59
C GLY A 78 10.65 18.45 8.24
N HIS A 79 10.87 17.43 7.40
CA HIS A 79 10.00 17.14 6.26
C HIS A 79 8.71 16.44 6.70
N TYR A 80 7.73 16.36 5.82
CA TYR A 80 6.57 15.51 5.96
C TYR A 80 6.82 14.16 5.27
N VAL A 81 6.14 13.11 5.73
CA VAL A 81 6.11 11.79 5.11
C VAL A 81 4.67 11.32 4.95
N ALA A 82 4.34 10.66 3.84
CA ALA A 82 3.06 10.01 3.62
C ALA A 82 3.30 8.62 3.00
N ALA A 83 2.33 7.72 3.12
CA ALA A 83 2.41 6.40 2.51
C ALA A 83 1.06 5.97 1.93
N SER A 84 1.09 5.16 0.88
CA SER A 84 -0.08 4.47 0.31
C SER A 84 0.27 3.03 -0.04
N TRP A 85 -0.69 2.13 -0.04
CA TRP A 85 -0.46 0.73 -0.42
C TRP A 85 -1.75 0.05 -0.87
N VAL A 86 -1.60 -1.06 -1.60
CA VAL A 86 -2.69 -1.97 -1.98
C VAL A 86 -2.38 -3.33 -1.40
N MET A 87 -3.17 -3.76 -0.43
CA MET A 87 -3.00 -5.07 0.21
C MET A 87 -4.29 -5.87 0.16
N ARG A 88 -4.23 -7.10 -0.35
CA ARG A 88 -5.32 -8.08 -0.26
C ARG A 88 -5.06 -8.99 0.93
N THR A 89 -6.06 -9.24 1.74
CA THR A 89 -5.88 -10.11 2.90
C THR A 89 -7.18 -10.80 3.29
N THR A 90 -7.06 -11.99 3.84
CA THR A 90 -8.20 -12.70 4.45
C THR A 90 -8.49 -12.24 5.88
N THR A 91 -7.72 -11.27 6.40
CA THR A 91 -7.83 -10.84 7.80
C THR A 91 -7.62 -9.33 7.97
N TYR A 92 -7.38 -8.89 9.21
CA TYR A 92 -7.29 -7.48 9.59
C TYR A 92 -5.84 -7.04 9.70
N TYR A 93 -5.58 -5.78 9.41
CA TYR A 93 -4.27 -5.16 9.64
C TYR A 93 -4.40 -3.68 10.00
N ARG A 94 -3.32 -3.09 10.49
CA ARG A 94 -3.17 -1.65 10.70
C ARG A 94 -1.80 -1.23 10.20
N ALA A 95 -1.67 0.00 9.72
CA ALA A 95 -0.39 0.52 9.24
C ALA A 95 0.02 1.78 10.01
N LYS A 96 1.32 2.03 10.09
CA LYS A 96 1.92 3.28 10.59
C LYS A 96 3.29 3.51 9.95
N ILE A 97 3.77 4.75 9.96
CA ILE A 97 5.14 5.09 9.57
C ILE A 97 5.97 5.23 10.84
N GLU A 98 7.04 4.45 10.99
CA GLU A 98 7.98 4.58 12.10
C GLU A 98 9.12 5.53 11.72
N TYR A 99 9.52 6.37 12.67
CA TYR A 99 10.62 7.32 12.54
C TYR A 99 11.83 6.75 13.27
N LEU A 100 12.97 6.65 12.60
CA LEU A 100 14.18 6.05 13.15
C LEU A 100 15.34 7.06 13.14
N ASN A 101 16.23 6.95 14.12
CA ASN A 101 17.46 7.74 14.19
C ASN A 101 18.57 7.13 13.31
N SER A 102 19.77 7.75 13.30
CA SER A 102 20.93 7.28 12.50
C SER A 102 21.42 5.87 12.85
N SER A 103 21.04 5.34 14.01
CA SER A 103 21.33 3.97 14.45
C SER A 103 20.15 3.02 14.19
N GLN A 104 19.16 3.42 13.38
CA GLN A 104 17.94 2.68 13.07
C GLN A 104 17.10 2.29 14.30
N VAL A 105 17.19 3.06 15.38
CA VAL A 105 16.31 2.90 16.56
C VAL A 105 15.05 3.73 16.37
N VAL A 106 13.87 3.14 16.60
CA VAL A 106 12.58 3.83 16.52
C VAL A 106 12.50 4.91 17.60
N ILE A 107 12.32 6.17 17.18
CA ILE A 107 12.18 7.34 18.05
C ILE A 107 10.74 7.90 18.08
N GLY A 108 9.86 7.41 17.20
CA GLY A 108 8.45 7.78 17.16
C GLY A 108 7.71 7.11 16.01
N SER A 109 6.43 7.42 15.83
CA SER A 109 5.65 6.97 14.68
C SER A 109 4.51 7.93 14.33
N SER A 110 3.97 7.80 13.12
CA SER A 110 2.70 8.42 12.73
C SER A 110 1.55 7.85 13.56
N ALA A 111 0.38 8.49 13.45
CA ALA A 111 -0.85 7.85 13.88
C ALA A 111 -1.04 6.53 13.12
N GLN A 112 -1.43 5.49 13.85
CA GLN A 112 -1.73 4.18 13.28
C GLN A 112 -3.14 4.20 12.68
N THR A 113 -3.32 3.60 11.51
CA THR A 113 -4.65 3.49 10.87
C THR A 113 -5.66 2.78 11.78
N GLY A 114 -6.95 2.88 11.46
CA GLY A 114 -7.95 1.93 11.97
C GLY A 114 -7.65 0.51 11.48
N TYR A 115 -8.44 -0.47 11.94
CA TYR A 115 -8.40 -1.83 11.38
C TYR A 115 -8.87 -1.80 9.93
N LEU A 116 -8.03 -2.27 9.03
CA LEU A 116 -8.28 -2.36 7.61
C LEU A 116 -8.52 -3.84 7.24
N THR A 117 -9.48 -4.07 6.34
CA THR A 117 -9.74 -5.37 5.71
C THR A 117 -9.99 -5.15 4.24
N ALA A 118 -9.60 -6.10 3.40
CA ALA A 118 -9.86 -5.99 1.97
C ALA A 118 -9.98 -7.38 1.34
N SER A 119 -11.22 -7.79 1.09
CA SER A 119 -11.58 -8.80 0.09
C SER A 119 -11.57 -8.24 -1.35
N VAL A 120 -11.41 -6.91 -1.51
CA VAL A 120 -11.38 -6.19 -2.79
C VAL A 120 -10.23 -5.16 -2.76
N PRO A 121 -9.44 -4.97 -3.84
CA PRO A 121 -8.28 -4.08 -3.85
C PRO A 121 -8.69 -2.61 -3.72
N ALA A 122 -8.78 -2.11 -2.49
CA ALA A 122 -8.83 -0.68 -2.20
C ALA A 122 -7.43 -0.21 -1.78
N SER A 123 -6.98 0.91 -2.33
CA SER A 123 -5.81 1.64 -1.83
C SER A 123 -6.08 2.11 -0.41
N ALA A 124 -5.12 1.90 0.48
CA ALA A 124 -5.11 2.50 1.81
C ALA A 124 -3.91 3.44 1.92
N SER A 125 -4.02 4.45 2.79
CA SER A 125 -2.97 5.47 2.94
C SER A 125 -2.82 5.96 4.38
N ILE A 126 -1.65 6.55 4.66
CA ILE A 126 -1.34 7.38 5.82
C ILE A 126 -1.05 8.77 5.28
N GLY A 127 -1.89 9.74 5.66
CA GLY A 127 -1.71 11.13 5.27
C GLY A 127 -0.41 11.75 5.80
N PRO A 128 -0.02 12.95 5.32
CA PRO A 128 1.24 13.58 5.65
C PRO A 128 1.46 13.74 7.17
N SER A 129 2.58 13.23 7.67
CA SER A 129 3.01 13.36 9.05
C SER A 129 4.38 14.04 9.13
N LEU A 130 4.54 15.02 10.03
CA LEU A 130 5.80 15.75 10.20
C LEU A 130 6.84 14.86 10.88
N LEU A 131 8.03 14.76 10.28
CA LEU A 131 9.15 14.00 10.82
C LEU A 131 9.78 14.75 12.00
N PRO A 132 9.86 14.14 13.20
CA PRO A 132 10.42 14.78 14.37
C PRO A 132 11.93 15.04 14.24
N ALA A 133 12.46 15.87 15.13
CA ALA A 133 13.90 16.08 15.24
C ALA A 133 14.62 14.75 15.54
N GLY A 134 15.75 14.52 14.88
CA GLY A 134 16.53 13.29 15.03
C GLY A 134 16.14 12.14 14.11
N THR A 135 15.09 12.30 13.29
CA THR A 135 14.79 11.34 12.21
C THR A 135 15.88 11.35 11.15
N ALA A 136 16.47 10.18 10.88
CA ALA A 136 17.38 9.92 9.78
C ALA A 136 16.78 8.92 8.77
N PHE A 137 15.88 8.05 9.24
CA PHE A 137 15.18 7.08 8.41
C PHE A 137 13.69 7.00 8.75
N VAL A 138 12.90 6.51 7.81
CA VAL A 138 11.49 6.16 7.98
C VAL A 138 11.24 4.75 7.47
N ARG A 139 10.27 4.04 8.03
CA ARG A 139 9.78 2.78 7.46
C ARG A 139 8.28 2.64 7.60
N LEU A 140 7.65 1.98 6.63
CA LEU A 140 6.23 1.65 6.66
C LEU A 140 6.04 0.31 7.38
N ARG A 141 5.28 0.30 8.48
CA ARG A 141 5.01 -0.89 9.29
C ARG A 141 3.55 -1.30 9.19
N PHE A 142 3.31 -2.61 9.09
CA PHE A 142 2.00 -3.25 9.08
C PHE A 142 1.89 -4.21 10.27
N ASP A 143 0.99 -3.90 11.21
CA ASP A 143 0.61 -4.77 12.31
C ASP A 143 -0.58 -5.63 11.87
N VAL A 144 -0.52 -6.96 12.04
CA VAL A 144 -1.54 -7.89 11.55
C VAL A 144 -2.38 -8.48 12.69
N PHE A 145 -3.67 -8.75 12.43
CA PHE A 145 -4.65 -9.14 13.45
C PHE A 145 -5.65 -10.17 12.90
N SER A 146 -6.07 -11.15 13.69
CA SER A 146 -7.11 -12.13 13.29
C SER A 146 -8.51 -11.55 13.24
N ASN A 147 -8.76 -10.48 14.01
CA ASN A 147 -10.04 -9.79 14.09
C ASN A 147 -9.85 -8.28 14.31
N ASN A 148 -10.92 -7.50 14.18
CA ASN A 148 -10.93 -6.05 14.43
C ASN A 148 -10.86 -5.66 15.92
N THR A 149 -10.63 -6.61 16.83
CA THR A 149 -10.47 -6.36 18.27
C THR A 149 -9.05 -6.59 18.76
N GLY A 150 -8.13 -6.96 17.87
CA GLY A 150 -6.70 -7.08 18.18
C GLY A 150 -6.23 -8.49 18.56
N GLY A 151 -6.97 -9.54 18.18
CA GLY A 151 -6.49 -10.92 18.34
C GLY A 151 -5.30 -11.20 17.41
N ASN A 152 -4.37 -12.06 17.85
CA ASN A 152 -3.28 -12.55 17.00
C ASN A 152 -3.84 -13.35 15.80
N PRO A 153 -3.30 -13.19 14.59
CA PRO A 153 -3.51 -14.08 13.46
C PRO A 153 -3.58 -15.56 13.81
N ILE A 154 -4.41 -16.28 13.06
CA ILE A 154 -4.45 -17.75 13.10
C ILE A 154 -3.63 -18.31 11.94
N GLY A 155 -3.04 -19.49 12.13
CA GLY A 155 -2.20 -20.13 11.10
C GLY A 155 -2.90 -20.27 9.75
N GLY A 156 -2.19 -19.93 8.68
CA GLY A 156 -2.69 -20.00 7.30
C GLY A 156 -3.34 -18.72 6.77
N GLN A 157 -3.35 -17.63 7.55
CA GLN A 157 -3.73 -16.31 7.06
C GLN A 157 -2.67 -15.75 6.11
N ARG A 158 -3.14 -15.06 5.06
CA ARG A 158 -2.32 -14.57 3.95
C ARG A 158 -2.55 -13.08 3.72
N TRP A 159 -1.48 -12.36 3.38
CA TRP A 159 -1.52 -10.96 2.95
C TRP A 159 -0.74 -10.81 1.65
N HIS A 160 -1.37 -10.25 0.62
CA HIS A 160 -0.77 -10.00 -0.67
C HIS A 160 -0.59 -8.50 -0.82
N LEU A 161 0.64 -8.04 -0.62
CA LEU A 161 0.99 -6.63 -0.80
C LEU A 161 1.34 -6.41 -2.27
N GLN A 162 0.41 -5.80 -3.02
CA GLN A 162 0.56 -5.62 -4.46
C GLN A 162 1.37 -4.37 -4.79
N GLN A 163 1.19 -3.32 -4.00
CA GLN A 163 1.85 -2.03 -4.15
C GLN A 163 2.04 -1.40 -2.79
N ALA A 164 3.15 -0.70 -2.58
CA ALA A 164 3.34 0.23 -1.49
C ALA A 164 4.07 1.46 -2.03
N THR A 165 3.91 2.60 -1.37
CA THR A 165 4.58 3.83 -1.74
C THR A 165 4.77 4.62 -0.46
N MET A 166 5.95 5.19 -0.25
CA MET A 166 6.22 6.12 0.85
C MET A 166 6.96 7.30 0.27
N ALA A 167 6.55 8.53 0.54
CA ALA A 167 7.22 9.70 0.00
C ALA A 167 7.47 10.73 1.10
N THR A 168 8.52 11.54 0.95
CA THR A 168 8.77 12.70 1.80
C THR A 168 8.75 13.99 1.01
N ALA A 169 8.39 15.10 1.67
CA ALA A 169 8.45 16.43 1.08
C ALA A 169 8.61 17.52 2.14
N ALA A 170 9.17 18.66 1.77
CA ALA A 170 9.36 19.80 2.67
C ALA A 170 8.03 20.42 3.18
N THR A 171 6.91 20.19 2.49
CA THR A 171 5.59 20.70 2.90
C THR A 171 4.53 19.60 2.79
N SER A 172 3.51 19.63 3.65
CA SER A 172 2.43 18.63 3.64
C SER A 172 1.63 18.65 2.34
N GLY A 173 1.40 19.83 1.76
CA GLY A 173 0.67 19.98 0.50
C GLY A 173 1.37 19.38 -0.73
N ALA A 174 2.68 19.18 -0.65
CA ALA A 174 3.44 18.50 -1.70
C ALA A 174 3.20 16.98 -1.71
N LEU A 175 2.76 16.36 -0.61
CA LEU A 175 2.50 14.91 -0.48
C LEU A 175 1.07 14.49 -0.82
N GLY A 176 0.33 15.34 -1.53
CA GLY A 176 -1.01 15.07 -2.02
C GLY A 176 -2.03 16.14 -1.61
N THR A 177 -2.85 16.54 -2.57
CA THR A 177 -4.09 17.29 -2.32
C THR A 177 -5.16 16.32 -1.82
N SER A 178 -5.78 16.60 -0.68
CA SER A 178 -6.94 15.83 -0.22
C SER A 178 -7.98 15.73 -1.33
N LYS A 179 -8.38 14.51 -1.71
CA LYS A 179 -9.48 14.30 -2.65
C LYS A 179 -10.77 14.22 -1.84
N THR A 180 -11.74 15.02 -2.26
CA THR A 180 -13.08 15.01 -1.67
C THR A 180 -14.06 14.51 -2.72
N ASN A 181 -14.80 13.46 -2.37
CA ASN A 181 -16.01 13.12 -3.06
C ASN A 181 -17.03 14.19 -2.67
N LEU A 182 -17.39 15.01 -3.65
CA LEU A 182 -18.23 16.18 -3.45
C LEU A 182 -19.70 15.78 -3.21
N ILE A 183 -20.05 14.50 -3.41
CA ILE A 183 -21.37 13.95 -3.14
C ILE A 183 -21.48 13.64 -1.65
N THR A 184 -22.49 14.20 -1.00
CA THR A 184 -22.87 13.83 0.37
C THR A 184 -23.70 12.56 0.34
N ASN A 185 -23.44 11.63 1.27
CA ASN A 185 -24.10 10.32 1.36
C ASN A 185 -24.03 9.49 0.04
N PRO A 186 -22.82 9.27 -0.52
CA PRO A 186 -22.63 8.67 -1.84
C PRO A 186 -23.00 7.19 -1.96
N SER A 187 -23.05 6.46 -0.85
CA SER A 187 -23.40 5.03 -0.71
C SER A 187 -24.75 4.82 -0.01
N PHE A 188 -25.49 5.89 0.30
CA PHE A 188 -26.84 5.82 0.87
C PHE A 188 -26.91 5.06 2.22
N GLU A 189 -25.84 5.09 3.01
CA GLU A 189 -25.75 4.33 4.26
C GLU A 189 -26.77 4.74 5.32
N THR A 190 -27.25 5.98 5.28
CA THR A 190 -28.14 6.54 6.31
C THR A 190 -29.56 6.74 5.80
N ASP A 191 -29.73 7.52 4.73
CA ASP A 191 -31.02 7.86 4.15
C ASP A 191 -30.88 8.19 2.64
N THR A 192 -31.89 8.85 2.06
CA THR A 192 -31.88 9.36 0.68
C THR A 192 -31.73 10.89 0.63
N ALA A 193 -31.33 11.54 1.73
CA ALA A 193 -31.19 12.99 1.80
C ALA A 193 -30.10 13.50 0.83
N GLY A 194 -30.34 14.67 0.25
CA GLY A 194 -29.47 15.24 -0.80
C GLY A 194 -29.78 14.75 -2.22
N TRP A 195 -30.77 13.87 -2.37
CA TRP A 195 -31.24 13.36 -3.65
C TRP A 195 -32.71 13.70 -3.90
N THR A 196 -33.03 14.04 -5.15
CA THR A 196 -34.39 14.37 -5.58
C THR A 196 -34.78 13.54 -6.79
N ALA A 197 -36.02 13.06 -6.82
CA ALA A 197 -36.55 12.29 -7.94
C ALA A 197 -37.19 13.22 -8.98
N ASP A 198 -37.16 12.82 -10.25
CA ASP A 198 -38.04 13.40 -11.26
C ASP A 198 -39.52 13.13 -10.94
N ALA A 199 -40.42 13.94 -11.51
CA ALA A 199 -41.86 13.79 -11.27
C ALA A 199 -42.35 12.39 -11.68
N GLY A 200 -43.09 11.72 -10.79
CA GLY A 200 -43.57 10.36 -11.03
C GLY A 200 -42.57 9.25 -10.70
N VAL A 201 -41.45 9.56 -10.02
CA VAL A 201 -40.43 8.59 -9.61
C VAL A 201 -40.35 8.52 -8.07
N GLY A 202 -40.28 7.32 -7.53
CA GLY A 202 -40.00 7.05 -6.12
C GLY A 202 -38.52 6.75 -5.90
N LEU A 203 -37.99 7.24 -4.77
CA LEU A 203 -36.65 6.93 -4.28
C LEU A 203 -36.75 6.17 -2.97
N THR A 204 -36.14 4.99 -2.91
CA THR A 204 -36.15 4.15 -1.70
C THR A 204 -34.72 3.74 -1.36
N ARG A 205 -34.31 3.86 -0.10
CA ARG A 205 -33.07 3.24 0.37
C ARG A 205 -33.29 1.74 0.55
N VAL A 206 -32.43 0.91 -0.05
CA VAL A 206 -32.58 -0.56 -0.03
C VAL A 206 -31.29 -1.20 0.49
N THR A 207 -31.40 -2.12 1.46
CA THR A 207 -30.25 -2.79 2.09
C THR A 207 -29.99 -4.21 1.57
N THR A 208 -30.81 -4.67 0.62
CA THR A 208 -30.70 -5.99 0.00
C THR A 208 -30.00 -5.94 -1.35
N GLN A 209 -29.72 -4.74 -1.86
CA GLN A 209 -29.02 -4.48 -3.10
C GLN A 209 -27.98 -3.41 -2.80
N GLN A 210 -26.69 -3.77 -2.83
CA GLN A 210 -25.59 -2.85 -2.57
C GLN A 210 -24.32 -3.36 -3.28
N GLN A 211 -23.42 -2.45 -3.61
CA GLN A 211 -22.10 -2.71 -4.16
C GLN A 211 -21.01 -2.31 -3.16
N VAL A 212 -21.18 -1.17 -2.49
CA VAL A 212 -20.27 -0.66 -1.46
C VAL A 212 -21.10 -0.31 -0.23
N GLY A 213 -20.65 -0.73 0.95
CA GLY A 213 -21.37 -0.47 2.20
C GLY A 213 -22.58 -1.39 2.41
N ALA A 214 -23.63 -0.89 3.05
CA ALA A 214 -24.79 -1.66 3.51
C ALA A 214 -26.10 -1.29 2.80
N ALA A 215 -26.11 -0.31 1.89
CA ALA A 215 -27.31 0.08 1.15
C ALA A 215 -27.02 0.58 -0.27
N ALA A 216 -28.09 0.77 -1.04
CA ALA A 216 -28.09 1.52 -2.29
C ALA A 216 -29.40 2.31 -2.41
N LEU A 217 -29.48 3.17 -3.43
CA LEU A 217 -30.69 3.88 -3.81
C LEU A 217 -31.44 3.10 -4.90
N GLU A 218 -32.69 2.73 -4.63
CA GLU A 218 -33.63 2.24 -5.64
C GLU A 218 -34.39 3.42 -6.27
N VAL A 219 -34.34 3.49 -7.60
CA VAL A 219 -35.10 4.40 -8.45
C VAL A 219 -36.19 3.59 -9.14
N LYS A 220 -37.45 3.97 -8.90
CA LYS A 220 -38.60 3.23 -9.41
C LYS A 220 -39.69 4.21 -9.87
N PRO A 221 -40.21 4.13 -11.11
CA PRO A 221 -41.38 4.90 -11.49
C PRO A 221 -42.56 4.53 -10.59
N ASN A 222 -43.20 5.54 -9.99
CA ASN A 222 -44.43 5.35 -9.25
C ASN A 222 -45.48 4.79 -10.21
N GLY A 223 -46.28 3.83 -9.74
CA GLY A 223 -47.36 3.25 -10.56
C GLY A 223 -48.33 4.32 -11.08
N ALA A 224 -49.10 3.99 -12.11
CA ALA A 224 -50.13 4.86 -12.68
C ALA A 224 -50.93 5.55 -11.56
N THR A 225 -51.11 6.86 -11.67
CA THR A 225 -51.91 7.60 -10.69
C THR A 225 -53.38 7.27 -10.91
N VAL A 226 -53.94 6.46 -10.02
CA VAL A 226 -55.36 6.09 -10.04
C VAL A 226 -56.13 7.10 -9.21
N THR A 227 -56.98 7.90 -9.86
CA THR A 227 -57.90 8.82 -9.16
C THR A 227 -59.29 8.19 -9.15
N THR A 228 -59.79 7.84 -7.96
CA THR A 228 -61.14 7.29 -7.80
C THR A 228 -62.09 8.38 -7.31
N HIS A 229 -63.15 8.63 -8.06
CA HIS A 229 -64.29 9.42 -7.62
C HIS A 229 -65.43 8.48 -7.21
N THR A 230 -66.02 8.72 -6.03
CA THR A 230 -67.15 7.91 -5.55
C THR A 230 -68.40 8.78 -5.44
N ASN A 231 -69.49 8.36 -6.08
CA ASN A 231 -70.81 8.92 -5.88
C ASN A 231 -71.51 8.19 -4.74
N LEU A 232 -71.66 8.88 -3.62
CA LEU A 232 -72.29 8.39 -2.40
C LEU A 232 -73.82 8.32 -2.52
N VAL A 233 -74.42 9.01 -3.49
CA VAL A 233 -75.87 8.92 -3.73
C VAL A 233 -76.19 7.57 -4.35
N ARG A 234 -77.03 6.81 -3.65
CA ARG A 234 -77.63 5.58 -4.16
C ARG A 234 -78.84 5.91 -5.02
N ASN A 235 -79.03 5.14 -6.09
CA ASN A 235 -80.05 5.38 -7.11
C ASN A 235 -80.07 6.84 -7.65
N PRO A 236 -78.92 7.39 -8.09
CA PRO A 236 -78.77 8.81 -8.44
C PRO A 236 -79.55 9.24 -9.69
N SER A 237 -79.94 8.29 -10.54
CA SER A 237 -80.71 8.44 -11.78
C SER A 237 -82.13 7.85 -11.69
N PHE A 238 -82.59 7.47 -10.49
CA PHE A 238 -83.96 7.00 -10.24
C PHE A 238 -84.41 5.79 -11.09
N GLU A 239 -83.47 4.94 -11.53
CA GLU A 239 -83.71 3.80 -12.42
C GLU A 239 -84.48 2.63 -11.80
N THR A 240 -84.70 2.67 -10.48
CA THR A 240 -85.46 1.62 -9.78
C THR A 240 -86.70 2.16 -9.09
N ASN A 241 -86.56 3.20 -8.28
CA ASN A 241 -87.64 3.81 -7.50
C ASN A 241 -87.25 5.25 -7.06
N VAL A 242 -88.04 5.85 -6.18
CA VAL A 242 -87.71 7.12 -5.48
C VAL A 242 -87.60 6.94 -3.96
N SER A 243 -87.59 5.69 -3.45
CA SER A 243 -87.73 5.41 -2.01
C SER A 243 -86.52 5.82 -1.15
N LEU A 244 -85.37 6.06 -1.78
CA LEU A 244 -84.17 6.60 -1.13
C LEU A 244 -84.19 8.13 -1.00
N TRP A 245 -85.27 8.76 -1.45
CA TRP A 245 -85.50 10.18 -1.37
C TRP A 245 -86.82 10.44 -0.63
N SER A 246 -86.84 11.51 0.14
CA SER A 246 -88.04 11.94 0.87
C SER A 246 -88.35 13.38 0.51
N GLY A 247 -89.63 13.65 0.28
CA GLY A 247 -90.15 15.01 0.16
C GLY A 247 -90.85 15.50 1.43
N ALA A 248 -90.82 14.73 2.53
CA ALA A 248 -91.26 15.24 3.82
C ALA A 248 -90.47 16.50 4.19
N SER A 249 -91.06 17.42 4.92
CA SER A 249 -90.36 18.61 5.36
C SER A 249 -89.27 18.25 6.36
N LEU A 250 -88.03 18.67 6.07
CA LEU A 250 -87.04 18.83 7.13
C LEU A 250 -87.53 19.99 8.00
N LEU A 251 -88.10 19.68 9.17
CA LEU A 251 -88.59 20.65 10.18
C LEU A 251 -87.55 21.75 10.47
N GLU A 252 -86.27 21.40 10.37
CA GLU A 252 -85.11 22.26 10.63
C GLU A 252 -84.83 23.27 9.49
N LEU A 253 -85.37 23.06 8.29
CA LEU A 253 -85.13 23.91 7.12
C LEU A 253 -86.38 24.64 6.60
N GLY A 254 -87.55 24.43 7.21
CA GLY A 254 -88.78 25.20 6.97
C GLY A 254 -89.42 25.04 5.58
N GLY A 255 -89.64 23.81 5.11
CA GLY A 255 -90.32 23.53 3.83
C GLY A 255 -91.74 22.97 3.98
N ALA A 256 -92.49 22.89 2.88
CA ALA A 256 -93.71 22.08 2.82
C ALA A 256 -93.37 20.63 2.46
N ASP A 257 -94.26 19.71 2.82
CA ASP A 257 -94.19 18.33 2.33
C ASP A 257 -94.42 18.31 0.82
N ALA A 258 -93.64 17.49 0.12
CA ALA A 258 -93.72 17.25 -1.31
C ALA A 258 -93.81 15.75 -1.58
N THR A 259 -94.54 15.37 -2.63
CA THR A 259 -94.58 13.99 -3.11
C THR A 259 -93.57 13.81 -4.24
N LEU A 260 -92.80 12.72 -4.16
CA LEU A 260 -91.88 12.30 -5.21
C LEU A 260 -92.55 11.25 -6.09
N THR A 261 -92.57 11.49 -7.40
CA THR A 261 -93.02 10.50 -8.39
C THR A 261 -91.91 10.22 -9.38
N ARG A 262 -91.67 8.95 -9.70
CA ARG A 262 -90.74 8.53 -10.73
C ARG A 262 -91.37 8.74 -12.12
N ILE A 263 -90.69 9.39 -13.06
CA ILE A 263 -91.23 9.69 -14.39
C ILE A 263 -90.25 9.33 -15.51
N ALA A 264 -90.73 8.59 -16.53
CA ALA A 264 -89.92 8.17 -17.67
C ALA A 264 -89.98 9.15 -18.84
N SER A 265 -91.08 9.89 -19.00
CA SER A 265 -91.30 10.74 -20.17
C SER A 265 -90.34 11.92 -20.25
N THR A 266 -89.60 12.19 -19.16
CA THR A 266 -88.69 13.32 -19.08
C THR A 266 -87.57 13.05 -18.09
N ALA A 267 -86.62 12.21 -18.51
CA ALA A 267 -85.33 12.02 -17.85
C ALA A 267 -84.30 13.05 -18.36
N GLY A 268 -83.31 13.39 -17.53
CA GLY A 268 -82.14 14.19 -17.88
C GLY A 268 -80.90 13.32 -18.15
N SER A 269 -80.82 12.15 -17.52
CA SER A 269 -79.85 11.09 -17.72
C SER A 269 -80.55 9.74 -17.51
N GLY A 270 -80.15 8.70 -18.25
CA GLY A 270 -80.84 7.40 -18.15
C GLY A 270 -82.29 7.43 -18.65
N SER A 271 -83.13 6.57 -18.10
CA SER A 271 -84.52 6.35 -18.53
C SER A 271 -85.56 6.99 -17.61
N TRP A 272 -85.19 7.47 -16.41
CA TRP A 272 -86.13 8.00 -15.43
C TRP A 272 -85.59 9.23 -14.70
N ALA A 273 -86.48 10.10 -14.25
CA ALA A 273 -86.16 11.19 -13.32
C ALA A 273 -87.13 11.19 -12.13
N ALA A 274 -86.80 11.95 -11.09
CA ALA A 274 -87.71 12.25 -10.00
C ALA A 274 -88.46 13.55 -10.28
N ARG A 275 -89.80 13.47 -10.31
CA ARG A 275 -90.70 14.63 -10.29
C ARG A 275 -91.08 14.93 -8.84
N VAL A 276 -90.93 16.19 -8.45
CA VAL A 276 -91.40 16.73 -7.18
C VAL A 276 -92.73 17.41 -7.43
N ASN A 277 -93.79 16.89 -6.83
CA ASN A 277 -95.10 17.53 -6.81
C ASN A 277 -95.32 18.20 -5.46
N ASP A 278 -96.03 19.31 -5.47
CA ASP A 278 -96.37 20.02 -4.26
C ASP A 278 -97.64 19.45 -3.66
N ASP A 279 -97.60 19.12 -2.37
CA ASP A 279 -98.78 18.68 -1.62
C ASP A 279 -99.33 19.79 -0.70
N ALA A 280 -98.76 21.00 -0.75
CA ALA A 280 -99.14 22.09 0.13
C ALA A 280 -100.59 22.57 -0.12
N ALA A 281 -101.29 22.88 0.98
CA ALA A 281 -102.59 23.54 0.91
C ALA A 281 -102.45 24.95 0.28
N PRO A 282 -103.47 25.43 -0.47
CA PRO A 282 -103.42 26.75 -1.11
C PRO A 282 -103.11 27.86 -0.10
N GLY A 283 -102.05 28.65 -0.34
CA GLY A 283 -101.66 29.80 0.48
C GLY A 283 -100.45 29.60 1.40
N ALA A 284 -99.85 28.41 1.48
CA ALA A 284 -98.59 28.21 2.18
C ALA A 284 -97.40 28.72 1.34
N SER A 285 -96.66 29.71 1.85
CA SER A 285 -95.50 30.32 1.17
C SER A 285 -94.22 29.49 1.33
N ASN A 286 -94.23 28.22 0.94
CA ASN A 286 -93.16 27.31 1.32
C ASN A 286 -92.41 26.75 0.11
N ALA A 287 -91.09 26.67 0.24
CA ALA A 287 -90.23 26.00 -0.72
C ALA A 287 -90.53 24.50 -0.74
N MET A 288 -90.64 23.90 -1.93
CA MET A 288 -90.68 22.44 -2.08
C MET A 288 -89.26 21.92 -1.93
N GLN A 289 -89.04 20.95 -1.06
CA GLN A 289 -87.71 20.38 -0.85
C GLN A 289 -87.77 18.86 -0.87
N VAL A 290 -86.73 18.26 -1.43
CA VAL A 290 -86.53 16.82 -1.42
C VAL A 290 -85.09 16.54 -1.03
N TYR A 291 -84.87 15.47 -0.30
CA TYR A 291 -83.54 15.11 0.18
C TYR A 291 -83.27 13.61 0.06
N SER A 292 -81.99 13.29 -0.10
CA SER A 292 -81.49 11.92 -0.17
C SER A 292 -81.51 11.25 1.21
N SER A 293 -81.38 9.92 1.25
CA SER A 293 -81.00 9.19 2.47
C SER A 293 -79.66 9.72 3.05
N LEU A 294 -79.41 9.47 4.35
CA LEU A 294 -78.13 9.82 4.97
C LEU A 294 -76.98 9.04 4.31
N MET A 295 -75.89 9.75 4.06
CA MET A 295 -74.65 9.21 3.51
C MET A 295 -73.52 9.50 4.50
N ASP A 296 -72.64 8.53 4.72
CA ASP A 296 -71.50 8.73 5.60
C ASP A 296 -70.50 9.72 4.99
N VAL A 297 -69.99 10.63 5.81
CA VAL A 297 -68.98 11.64 5.45
C VAL A 297 -67.90 11.75 6.50
N THR A 298 -66.73 12.23 6.09
CA THR A 298 -65.59 12.48 6.96
C THR A 298 -65.59 13.95 7.40
N PRO A 299 -65.49 14.24 8.71
CA PRO A 299 -65.37 15.61 9.20
C PRO A 299 -64.24 16.38 8.51
N SER A 300 -64.40 17.70 8.37
CA SER A 300 -63.42 18.60 7.74
C SER A 300 -63.05 18.29 6.30
N THR A 301 -63.75 17.37 5.63
CA THR A 301 -63.54 17.03 4.23
C THR A 301 -64.47 17.86 3.34
N LYS A 302 -63.94 18.35 2.21
CA LYS A 302 -64.74 19.08 1.22
C LYS A 302 -65.53 18.09 0.35
N TYR A 303 -66.84 18.27 0.27
CA TYR A 303 -67.73 17.48 -0.57
C TYR A 303 -68.29 18.31 -1.70
N TYR A 304 -68.42 17.68 -2.86
CA TYR A 304 -68.99 18.20 -4.08
C TYR A 304 -70.35 17.54 -4.30
N GLN A 305 -71.33 18.33 -4.73
CA GLN A 305 -72.63 17.86 -5.19
C GLN A 305 -72.88 18.35 -6.61
N ARG A 306 -73.53 17.53 -7.42
CA ARG A 306 -73.98 17.89 -8.76
C ARG A 306 -75.38 17.32 -8.99
N VAL A 307 -76.28 18.07 -9.61
CA VAL A 307 -77.66 17.64 -9.86
C VAL A 307 -78.08 18.22 -11.19
N SER A 308 -78.63 17.38 -12.07
CA SER A 308 -79.41 17.86 -13.21
C SER A 308 -80.81 18.18 -12.72
N ALA A 309 -81.27 19.43 -12.85
CA ALA A 309 -82.58 19.85 -12.38
C ALA A 309 -83.30 20.75 -13.39
N ARG A 310 -84.62 20.73 -13.38
CA ARG A 310 -85.47 21.60 -14.22
C ARG A 310 -86.79 21.87 -13.52
N VAL A 311 -87.56 22.81 -14.05
CA VAL A 311 -88.89 23.16 -13.52
C VAL A 311 -89.93 23.11 -14.62
N SER A 312 -91.19 22.88 -14.24
CA SER A 312 -92.36 23.08 -15.08
C SER A 312 -93.35 24.03 -14.40
N GLY A 313 -93.96 24.90 -15.21
CA GLY A 313 -95.13 25.68 -14.83
C GLY A 313 -94.87 27.14 -14.39
N GLN A 314 -93.88 27.42 -13.54
CA GLN A 314 -93.64 28.78 -12.99
C GLN A 314 -92.16 29.15 -12.84
N SER A 315 -91.88 30.45 -12.66
CA SER A 315 -90.55 30.97 -12.35
C SER A 315 -90.10 30.43 -11.00
N ASN A 316 -88.90 29.88 -10.93
CA ASN A 316 -88.41 29.23 -9.72
C ASN A 316 -86.94 29.46 -9.52
N ARG A 317 -86.51 29.45 -8.26
CA ARG A 317 -85.13 29.27 -7.88
C ARG A 317 -84.90 27.83 -7.47
N ILE A 318 -83.93 27.18 -8.11
CA ILE A 318 -83.45 25.86 -7.71
C ILE A 318 -82.25 26.08 -6.81
N TYR A 319 -82.33 25.59 -5.57
CA TYR A 319 -81.26 25.59 -4.58
C TYR A 319 -80.72 24.18 -4.41
N LEU A 320 -79.40 24.07 -4.39
CA LEU A 320 -78.71 22.87 -3.93
C LEU A 320 -78.10 23.14 -2.54
N LEU A 321 -78.46 22.30 -1.57
CA LEU A 321 -77.99 22.40 -0.19
C LEU A 321 -77.36 21.07 0.24
N ILE A 322 -76.33 21.16 1.09
CA ILE A 322 -75.79 20.00 1.80
C ILE A 322 -76.16 20.14 3.27
N ALA A 323 -76.94 19.20 3.80
CA ALA A 323 -77.31 19.15 5.21
C ALA A 323 -76.39 18.18 5.95
N TRP A 324 -75.75 18.64 7.02
CA TRP A 324 -74.77 17.90 7.81
C TRP A 324 -75.39 17.35 9.09
N TYR A 325 -75.02 16.12 9.44
CA TYR A 325 -75.54 15.40 10.60
C TYR A 325 -74.40 14.74 11.38
N THR A 326 -74.60 14.58 12.69
CA THR A 326 -73.72 13.78 13.54
C THR A 326 -73.90 12.28 13.26
N ALA A 327 -73.07 11.42 13.87
CA ALA A 327 -73.20 9.97 13.74
C ALA A 327 -74.53 9.43 14.33
N ALA A 328 -75.13 10.17 15.26
CA ALA A 328 -76.42 9.88 15.88
C ALA A 328 -77.62 10.48 15.11
N ASP A 329 -77.43 10.86 13.84
CA ASP A 329 -78.44 11.44 12.95
C ASP A 329 -79.02 12.79 13.43
N VAL A 330 -78.31 13.49 14.32
CA VAL A 330 -78.68 14.85 14.78
C VAL A 330 -78.17 15.90 13.80
N TYR A 331 -79.04 16.80 13.35
CA TYR A 331 -78.71 17.90 12.45
C TYR A 331 -77.69 18.87 13.05
N ILE A 332 -76.74 19.31 12.23
CA ILE A 332 -75.68 20.24 12.61
C ILE A 332 -75.88 21.59 11.93
N SER A 333 -75.88 21.60 10.60
CA SER A 333 -75.95 22.81 9.79
C SER A 333 -76.29 22.48 8.34
N THR A 334 -76.63 23.51 7.57
CA THR A 334 -76.74 23.43 6.11
C THR A 334 -75.75 24.38 5.46
N ALA A 335 -75.13 23.92 4.38
CA ALA A 335 -74.41 24.78 3.46
C ALA A 335 -75.27 24.98 2.20
N ALA A 336 -75.66 26.22 1.93
CA ALA A 336 -76.31 26.59 0.68
C ALA A 336 -75.26 26.88 -0.39
N VAL A 337 -75.36 26.22 -1.54
CA VAL A 337 -74.20 26.12 -2.43
C VAL A 337 -74.40 26.82 -3.78
N LEU A 338 -75.61 26.78 -4.34
CA LEU A 338 -75.93 27.50 -5.58
C LEU A 338 -77.45 27.78 -5.68
N ALA A 339 -77.82 28.91 -6.29
CA ALA A 339 -79.20 29.25 -6.63
C ALA A 339 -79.31 29.59 -8.13
N LYS A 340 -80.00 28.75 -8.92
CA LYS A 340 -80.32 29.06 -10.32
C LYS A 340 -81.74 29.60 -10.40
N THR A 341 -81.90 30.84 -10.87
CA THR A 341 -83.23 31.37 -11.20
C THR A 341 -83.61 30.91 -12.61
N VAL A 342 -84.78 30.28 -12.71
CA VAL A 342 -85.38 29.75 -13.95
C VAL A 342 -86.68 30.52 -14.19
N THR A 343 -86.92 30.91 -15.44
CA THR A 343 -88.10 31.71 -15.83
C THR A 343 -89.26 30.79 -16.20
N VAL A 344 -90.51 31.25 -16.05
CA VAL A 344 -91.72 30.53 -16.51
C VAL A 344 -91.54 29.97 -17.93
N GLY A 345 -91.86 28.69 -18.13
CA GLY A 345 -91.87 28.03 -19.44
C GLY A 345 -90.55 27.41 -19.88
N ASP A 346 -89.49 27.56 -19.10
CA ASP A 346 -88.19 26.97 -19.39
C ASP A 346 -88.12 25.49 -18.99
N THR A 347 -88.08 24.62 -20.00
CA THR A 347 -88.01 23.16 -19.83
C THR A 347 -86.59 22.61 -19.86
N THR A 348 -85.57 23.47 -19.83
CA THR A 348 -84.16 23.09 -19.94
C THR A 348 -83.68 22.34 -18.69
N TRP A 349 -82.95 21.25 -18.89
CA TRP A 349 -82.19 20.60 -17.81
C TRP A 349 -80.95 21.43 -17.48
N TYR A 350 -80.86 21.83 -16.22
CA TYR A 350 -79.75 22.58 -15.67
C TYR A 350 -78.81 21.66 -14.90
N ASP A 351 -77.55 21.63 -15.32
CA ASP A 351 -76.51 20.96 -14.58
C ASP A 351 -75.96 21.89 -13.49
N LEU A 352 -76.40 21.66 -12.26
CA LEU A 352 -76.11 22.49 -11.10
C LEU A 352 -75.02 21.82 -10.27
N ALA A 353 -73.93 22.52 -10.00
CA ALA A 353 -72.81 22.01 -9.20
C ALA A 353 -72.53 22.91 -7.99
N GLY A 354 -71.98 22.32 -6.94
CA GLY A 354 -71.61 23.03 -5.73
C GLY A 354 -70.68 22.21 -4.83
N SER A 355 -69.98 22.87 -3.90
CA SER A 355 -69.24 22.19 -2.84
C SER A 355 -69.37 22.85 -1.47
N ALA A 356 -69.22 22.09 -0.39
CA ALA A 356 -69.10 22.59 0.97
C ALA A 356 -68.18 21.69 1.81
N THR A 357 -67.50 22.26 2.80
CA THR A 357 -66.68 21.51 3.76
C THR A 357 -67.52 21.00 4.91
N ALA A 358 -67.43 19.70 5.20
CA ALA A 358 -68.11 19.07 6.33
C ALA A 358 -67.62 19.70 7.65
N PRO A 359 -68.53 20.12 8.56
CA PRO A 359 -68.16 20.55 9.90
C PRO A 359 -67.34 19.48 10.65
N SER A 360 -66.55 19.90 11.63
CA SER A 360 -65.63 19.01 12.38
C SER A 360 -66.34 17.91 13.18
N ASN A 361 -67.66 17.99 13.39
CA ASN A 361 -68.48 16.97 14.03
C ASN A 361 -69.47 16.27 13.07
N ALA A 362 -69.38 16.52 11.76
CA ALA A 362 -70.25 15.90 10.77
C ALA A 362 -69.77 14.49 10.40
N ALA A 363 -70.61 13.48 10.64
CA ALA A 363 -70.36 12.10 10.26
C ALA A 363 -71.30 11.61 9.14
N LYS A 364 -72.41 12.33 8.90
CA LYS A 364 -73.36 12.03 7.84
C LYS A 364 -73.79 13.30 7.11
N ALA A 365 -74.23 13.16 5.87
CA ALA A 365 -74.77 14.24 5.06
C ALA A 365 -75.96 13.81 4.20
N ARG A 366 -76.75 14.79 3.74
CA ARG A 366 -77.78 14.63 2.72
C ARG A 366 -77.65 15.72 1.65
N VAL A 367 -77.93 15.35 0.41
CA VAL A 367 -78.17 16.31 -0.66
C VAL A 367 -79.62 16.75 -0.59
N VAL A 368 -79.86 18.05 -0.64
CA VAL A 368 -81.20 18.64 -0.66
C VAL A 368 -81.36 19.44 -1.96
N VAL A 369 -82.39 19.12 -2.72
CA VAL A 369 -82.83 19.91 -3.88
C VAL A 369 -84.08 20.67 -3.47
N ARG A 370 -84.03 21.99 -3.57
CA ARG A 370 -85.12 22.86 -3.13
C ARG A 370 -85.58 23.77 -4.28
N TYR A 371 -86.88 23.77 -4.56
CA TYR A 371 -87.53 24.67 -5.49
C TYR A 371 -88.26 25.77 -4.71
N TYR A 372 -87.95 27.02 -5.02
CA TYR A 372 -88.46 28.17 -4.28
C TYR A 372 -88.89 29.29 -5.24
N THR A 373 -90.12 29.76 -5.12
CA THR A 373 -90.64 30.91 -5.86
C THR A 373 -90.55 32.18 -4.99
N PRO A 374 -89.69 33.16 -5.29
CA PRO A 374 -89.61 34.37 -4.48
C PRO A 374 -90.80 35.30 -4.75
N GLY A 375 -91.63 35.55 -3.73
CA GLY A 375 -92.57 36.69 -3.70
C GLY A 375 -93.87 36.54 -4.50
N GLU A 376 -94.17 35.39 -5.10
CA GLU A 376 -95.45 35.14 -5.78
C GLU A 376 -96.41 34.33 -4.91
N THR A 377 -97.71 34.67 -4.95
CA THR A 377 -98.76 33.91 -4.27
C THR A 377 -98.95 32.59 -5.00
N TYR A 378 -98.61 31.50 -4.33
CA TYR A 378 -98.63 30.13 -4.84
C TYR A 378 -99.99 29.73 -5.45
N VAL A 379 -100.00 29.26 -6.71
CA VAL A 379 -101.20 28.71 -7.37
C VAL A 379 -101.13 27.18 -7.31
N ASN A 380 -102.05 26.57 -6.55
CA ASN A 380 -102.07 25.13 -6.29
C ASN A 380 -102.15 24.31 -7.59
N GLY A 381 -101.28 23.28 -7.71
CA GLY A 381 -101.29 22.28 -8.78
C GLY A 381 -100.46 22.61 -10.02
N SER A 382 -99.73 23.74 -10.06
CA SER A 382 -98.94 24.17 -11.24
C SER A 382 -97.42 24.09 -11.09
N LEU A 383 -96.89 23.71 -9.93
CA LEU A 383 -95.44 23.64 -9.69
C LEU A 383 -94.94 22.19 -9.74
N GLY A 384 -94.11 21.87 -10.75
CA GLY A 384 -93.43 20.60 -10.87
C GLY A 384 -91.92 20.77 -11.01
N GLY A 385 -91.15 20.40 -10.00
CA GLY A 385 -89.69 20.29 -10.12
C GLY A 385 -89.32 18.92 -10.69
N TYR A 386 -88.25 18.83 -11.47
CA TYR A 386 -87.65 17.53 -11.83
C TYR A 386 -86.17 17.57 -11.57
N PHE A 387 -85.64 16.49 -11.01
CA PHE A 387 -84.21 16.33 -10.81
C PHE A 387 -83.78 14.91 -11.13
N ASP A 388 -82.53 14.80 -11.54
CA ASP A 388 -81.88 13.63 -12.09
C ASP A 388 -80.36 13.76 -11.95
N ALA A 389 -79.61 12.72 -12.30
CA ALA A 389 -78.16 12.74 -12.39
C ALA A 389 -77.48 13.29 -11.11
N VAL A 390 -77.87 12.78 -9.94
CA VAL A 390 -77.38 13.28 -8.66
C VAL A 390 -76.01 12.71 -8.31
N TYR A 391 -75.03 13.57 -8.07
CA TYR A 391 -73.72 13.22 -7.53
C TYR A 391 -73.51 13.83 -6.14
N PHE A 392 -72.91 13.06 -5.24
CA PHE A 392 -72.34 13.56 -3.99
C PHE A 392 -71.07 12.80 -3.64
N GLY A 393 -69.94 13.49 -3.44
CA GLY A 393 -68.68 12.83 -3.13
C GLY A 393 -67.58 13.79 -2.70
N SER A 394 -66.46 13.27 -2.19
CA SER A 394 -65.34 14.08 -1.66
C SER A 394 -64.40 14.65 -2.74
N THR A 395 -64.63 14.30 -4.01
CA THR A 395 -63.86 14.78 -5.15
C THR A 395 -64.80 15.38 -6.19
N ASP A 396 -64.32 16.36 -6.97
CA ASP A 396 -65.12 16.91 -8.07
C ASP A 396 -65.20 15.87 -9.20
N PRO A 397 -66.39 15.40 -9.60
CA PRO A 397 -66.50 14.34 -10.61
C PRO A 397 -66.19 14.84 -12.04
N GLY A 398 -66.11 16.16 -12.25
CA GLY A 398 -66.27 16.73 -13.58
C GLY A 398 -67.70 16.46 -14.05
N SER A 399 -67.88 15.68 -15.11
CA SER A 399 -69.22 15.25 -15.57
C SER A 399 -69.89 14.26 -14.61
N TYR A 400 -71.22 14.23 -14.62
CA TYR A 400 -71.99 13.20 -13.93
C TYR A 400 -71.59 11.81 -14.40
N PHE A 401 -71.62 10.87 -13.47
CA PHE A 401 -71.56 9.45 -13.75
C PHE A 401 -72.44 8.67 -12.77
N ASP A 402 -72.89 7.52 -13.22
CA ASP A 402 -73.33 6.42 -12.38
C ASP A 402 -72.55 5.16 -12.75
N GLY A 403 -72.68 4.10 -11.96
CA GLY A 403 -71.97 2.85 -12.21
C GLY A 403 -72.44 2.11 -13.48
N SER A 404 -73.37 2.70 -14.23
CA SER A 404 -73.91 2.22 -15.49
C SER A 404 -73.50 3.10 -16.68
N THR A 405 -72.75 4.19 -16.42
CA THR A 405 -72.13 5.02 -17.45
C THR A 405 -71.09 4.18 -18.21
N PRO A 406 -71.08 4.15 -19.55
CA PRO A 406 -70.11 3.34 -20.29
C PRO A 406 -68.66 3.78 -20.04
N ASP A 407 -67.76 2.81 -19.90
CA ASP A 407 -66.31 3.06 -19.82
C ASP A 407 -65.80 3.81 -21.07
N ALA A 408 -64.88 4.76 -20.85
CA ALA A 408 -64.35 5.61 -21.92
C ALA A 408 -62.86 5.90 -21.73
N GLY A 409 -62.04 5.34 -22.63
CA GLY A 409 -60.58 5.51 -22.60
C GLY A 409 -59.98 4.98 -21.31
N ASP A 410 -59.31 5.86 -20.56
CA ASP A 410 -58.62 5.57 -19.30
C ASP A 410 -59.56 5.67 -18.07
N THR A 411 -60.87 5.69 -18.28
CA THR A 411 -61.86 5.87 -17.21
C THR A 411 -62.83 4.69 -17.13
N ASP A 412 -62.84 4.01 -16.00
CA ASP A 412 -63.74 2.90 -15.69
C ASP A 412 -64.86 3.38 -14.75
N TYR A 413 -66.10 2.99 -15.04
CA TYR A 413 -67.28 3.28 -14.22
C TYR A 413 -67.87 1.97 -13.69
N SER A 414 -68.17 1.92 -12.40
CA SER A 414 -68.72 0.71 -11.80
C SER A 414 -69.57 0.97 -10.57
N TRP A 415 -70.47 0.04 -10.26
CA TRP A 415 -71.18 -0.01 -8.97
C TRP A 415 -70.35 -0.75 -7.93
N THR A 416 -70.35 -0.28 -6.68
CA THR A 416 -69.65 -0.97 -5.57
C THR A 416 -70.38 -2.24 -5.10
N GLY A 417 -71.61 -2.46 -5.57
CA GLY A 417 -72.44 -3.63 -5.29
C GLY A 417 -73.59 -3.73 -6.31
N THR A 418 -74.79 -4.09 -5.85
CA THR A 418 -75.98 -4.16 -6.72
C THR A 418 -76.27 -2.80 -7.36
N ALA A 419 -76.44 -2.79 -8.69
CA ALA A 419 -76.69 -1.58 -9.47
C ALA A 419 -77.89 -0.78 -8.91
N HIS A 420 -77.72 0.54 -8.81
CA HIS A 420 -78.68 1.50 -8.24
C HIS A 420 -79.02 1.32 -6.75
N ALA A 421 -78.60 0.23 -6.09
CA ALA A 421 -78.78 0.03 -4.64
C ALA A 421 -77.50 0.30 -3.83
N SER A 422 -76.37 0.48 -4.51
CA SER A 422 -75.04 0.74 -3.95
C SER A 422 -74.48 2.09 -4.44
N THR A 423 -73.29 2.48 -3.96
CA THR A 423 -72.59 3.66 -4.49
C THR A 423 -71.97 3.35 -5.85
N SER A 424 -71.64 4.36 -6.63
CA SER A 424 -70.90 4.18 -7.89
C SER A 424 -69.53 4.82 -7.84
N THR A 425 -68.60 4.31 -8.65
CA THR A 425 -67.23 4.80 -8.76
C THR A 425 -66.89 5.13 -10.20
N LYS A 426 -66.03 6.14 -10.36
CA LYS A 426 -65.34 6.52 -11.59
C LYS A 426 -63.85 6.47 -11.29
N VAL A 427 -63.14 5.53 -11.90
CA VAL A 427 -61.71 5.32 -11.71
C VAL A 427 -61.01 5.85 -12.95
N ILE A 428 -60.22 6.91 -12.81
CA ILE A 428 -59.37 7.44 -13.88
C ILE A 428 -57.97 6.88 -13.68
N THR A 429 -57.52 6.06 -14.62
CA THR A 429 -56.17 5.47 -14.64
C THR A 429 -55.34 6.24 -15.63
N VAL A 430 -54.65 7.31 -15.21
CA VAL A 430 -53.76 8.03 -16.13
C VAL A 430 -52.52 7.16 -16.40
N PRO A 431 -52.31 6.63 -17.61
CA PRO A 431 -51.11 5.88 -17.92
C PRO A 431 -49.95 6.88 -17.88
N LEU A 432 -48.96 6.63 -17.03
CA LEU A 432 -47.69 7.34 -17.10
C LEU A 432 -47.04 6.95 -18.44
N GLY A 433 -47.27 7.75 -19.48
CA GLY A 433 -46.57 7.61 -20.75
C GLY A 433 -45.07 7.56 -20.47
N ALA A 434 -44.37 6.61 -21.11
CA ALA A 434 -42.95 6.28 -20.90
C ALA A 434 -42.13 7.48 -20.40
N SER A 435 -42.04 7.63 -19.09
CA SER A 435 -41.44 8.82 -18.48
C SER A 435 -39.95 8.59 -18.37
N THR A 436 -39.18 9.64 -18.66
CA THR A 436 -37.76 9.66 -18.29
C THR A 436 -37.72 9.70 -16.77
N ALA A 437 -37.41 8.56 -16.15
CA ALA A 437 -37.26 8.51 -14.71
C ALA A 437 -35.79 8.79 -14.36
N GLY A 438 -35.58 9.66 -13.40
CA GLY A 438 -34.25 10.06 -12.98
C GLY A 438 -34.17 10.52 -11.54
N VAL A 439 -32.94 10.57 -11.05
CA VAL A 439 -32.56 11.10 -9.75
C VAL A 439 -31.51 12.19 -9.94
N LYS A 440 -31.49 13.21 -9.08
CA LYS A 440 -30.55 14.33 -9.14
C LYS A 440 -29.98 14.68 -7.79
N THR A 441 -28.76 15.19 -7.80
CA THR A 441 -28.06 15.76 -6.65
C THR A 441 -27.22 16.96 -7.09
N THR A 442 -26.91 17.87 -6.16
CA THR A 442 -26.16 19.10 -6.44
C THR A 442 -24.89 19.15 -5.60
N VAL A 443 -23.78 19.50 -6.23
CA VAL A 443 -22.48 19.65 -5.56
C VAL A 443 -21.85 21.02 -5.85
N THR A 444 -20.99 21.48 -4.93
CA THR A 444 -20.22 22.73 -5.13
C THR A 444 -18.97 22.44 -5.95
N VAL A 445 -18.67 23.29 -6.94
CA VAL A 445 -17.56 23.12 -7.89
C VAL A 445 -16.83 24.45 -8.12
N GLN A 446 -15.67 24.39 -8.75
CA GLN A 446 -14.88 25.54 -9.19
C GLN A 446 -14.83 25.57 -10.71
N GLY A 447 -15.12 26.74 -11.29
CA GLY A 447 -15.05 26.93 -12.74
C GLY A 447 -13.66 26.62 -13.32
N SER A 448 -13.64 26.15 -14.57
CA SER A 448 -12.42 25.80 -15.33
C SER A 448 -11.58 24.66 -14.74
N LYS A 449 -12.13 23.87 -13.80
CA LYS A 449 -11.48 22.65 -13.29
C LYS A 449 -12.09 21.40 -13.92
N ALA A 450 -11.27 20.36 -14.08
CA ALA A 450 -11.74 19.05 -14.52
C ALA A 450 -12.40 18.30 -13.35
N TYR A 451 -13.52 17.66 -13.65
CA TYR A 451 -14.28 16.82 -12.74
C TYR A 451 -14.52 15.45 -13.37
N THR A 452 -14.32 14.38 -12.60
CA THR A 452 -14.71 13.03 -12.97
C THR A 452 -15.87 12.58 -12.11
N LEU A 453 -16.97 12.20 -12.77
CA LEU A 453 -18.17 11.66 -12.15
C LEU A 453 -18.20 10.15 -12.35
N SER A 454 -18.66 9.39 -11.35
CA SER A 454 -18.87 7.94 -11.47
C SER A 454 -20.01 7.45 -10.58
N ALA A 455 -20.74 6.42 -11.00
CA ALA A 455 -21.68 5.70 -10.14
C ALA A 455 -21.72 4.22 -10.53
N TYR A 456 -21.89 3.34 -9.55
CA TYR A 456 -22.26 1.96 -9.81
C TYR A 456 -23.77 1.88 -10.05
N GLN A 457 -24.16 1.14 -11.09
CA GLN A 457 -25.55 0.95 -11.43
C GLN A 457 -25.86 -0.51 -11.72
N LYS A 458 -27.09 -0.90 -11.39
CA LYS A 458 -27.65 -2.23 -11.60
C LYS A 458 -29.14 -2.11 -11.88
N THR A 459 -29.70 -2.92 -12.77
CA THR A 459 -31.14 -3.11 -12.94
C THR A 459 -31.60 -4.38 -12.24
N ALA A 460 -32.85 -4.42 -11.77
CA ALA A 460 -33.45 -5.64 -11.26
C ALA A 460 -33.73 -6.67 -12.38
N VAL A 461 -34.11 -6.23 -13.58
CA VAL A 461 -34.60 -7.12 -14.64
C VAL A 461 -34.17 -6.64 -16.03
N THR A 462 -34.67 -5.49 -16.50
CA THR A 462 -34.49 -5.02 -17.88
C THR A 462 -33.37 -3.98 -17.94
N ALA A 463 -32.38 -4.23 -18.79
CA ALA A 463 -31.30 -3.29 -19.05
C ALA A 463 -31.83 -2.04 -19.78
N ARG A 464 -31.43 -0.84 -19.34
CA ARG A 464 -31.85 0.46 -19.90
C ARG A 464 -30.64 1.33 -20.21
N SER A 465 -30.78 2.15 -21.26
CA SER A 465 -29.75 3.14 -21.58
C SER A 465 -29.70 4.20 -20.48
N LEU A 466 -28.49 4.45 -20.01
CA LEU A 466 -28.17 5.39 -18.95
C LEU A 466 -27.74 6.72 -19.54
N LYS A 467 -28.43 7.78 -19.14
CA LYS A 467 -28.13 9.16 -19.53
C LYS A 467 -27.81 10.00 -18.31
N TRP A 468 -26.73 10.76 -18.37
CA TRP A 468 -26.38 11.75 -17.37
C TRP A 468 -26.61 13.14 -17.93
N THR A 469 -27.41 13.95 -17.24
CA THR A 469 -27.59 15.37 -17.52
C THR A 469 -26.80 16.16 -16.50
N LEU A 470 -25.96 17.07 -16.98
CA LEU A 470 -25.03 17.86 -16.18
C LEU A 470 -25.33 19.33 -16.39
N ASP A 471 -25.93 19.94 -15.37
CA ASP A 471 -26.36 21.34 -15.39
C ASP A 471 -25.44 22.16 -14.48
N TRP A 472 -24.69 23.07 -15.08
CA TRP A 472 -23.71 23.91 -14.38
C TRP A 472 -24.30 25.27 -14.05
N TYR A 473 -24.10 25.75 -12.83
CA TYR A 473 -24.68 27.02 -12.38
C TYR A 473 -23.62 27.97 -11.82
N ALA A 474 -23.85 29.28 -12.00
CA ALA A 474 -23.24 30.36 -11.23
C ALA A 474 -24.31 30.93 -10.29
N GLY A 475 -24.28 30.54 -9.02
CA GLY A 475 -25.40 30.77 -8.10
C GLY A 475 -26.67 30.08 -8.61
N ALA A 476 -27.72 30.86 -8.87
CA ALA A 476 -28.99 30.36 -9.42
C ALA A 476 -29.06 30.40 -10.97
N THR A 477 -28.04 30.95 -11.64
CA THR A 477 -28.05 31.11 -13.10
C THR A 477 -27.46 29.87 -13.77
N LEU A 478 -28.23 29.19 -14.61
CA LEU A 478 -27.74 28.08 -15.44
C LEU A 478 -26.74 28.61 -16.48
N LEU A 479 -25.51 28.12 -16.45
CA LEU A 479 -24.46 28.44 -17.41
C LEU A 479 -24.51 27.55 -18.64
N SER A 480 -24.67 26.24 -18.43
CA SER A 480 -24.72 25.25 -19.51
C SER A 480 -25.37 23.96 -19.03
N SER A 481 -26.02 23.27 -19.98
CA SER A 481 -26.61 21.95 -19.79
C SER A 481 -26.07 20.99 -20.85
N ALA A 482 -25.70 19.77 -20.46
CA ALA A 482 -25.26 18.74 -21.39
C ALA A 482 -25.80 17.37 -20.99
N VAL A 483 -26.22 16.58 -21.99
CA VAL A 483 -26.70 15.20 -21.81
C VAL A 483 -25.72 14.23 -22.42
N TYR A 484 -25.32 13.21 -21.67
CA TYR A 484 -24.39 12.18 -22.07
C TYR A 484 -25.02 10.81 -21.92
N THR A 485 -25.02 10.01 -22.99
CA THR A 485 -25.24 8.57 -22.86
C THR A 485 -23.96 7.92 -22.35
N VAL A 486 -23.98 7.37 -21.14
CA VAL A 486 -22.79 6.79 -20.50
C VAL A 486 -22.71 5.27 -20.62
N GLY A 487 -23.81 4.61 -20.99
CA GLY A 487 -23.85 3.18 -21.23
C GLY A 487 -25.26 2.60 -21.13
N THR A 488 -25.31 1.29 -20.87
CA THR A 488 -26.53 0.54 -20.56
C THR A 488 -26.26 -0.23 -19.28
N ASP A 489 -27.16 -0.19 -18.31
CA ASP A 489 -26.99 -0.97 -17.08
C ASP A 489 -27.20 -2.47 -17.32
N SER A 490 -26.96 -3.27 -16.27
CA SER A 490 -27.13 -4.72 -16.33
C SER A 490 -27.65 -5.26 -14.99
N THR A 491 -27.96 -6.55 -14.94
CA THR A 491 -28.33 -7.22 -13.68
C THR A 491 -27.14 -7.41 -12.72
N SER A 492 -25.95 -7.00 -13.12
CA SER A 492 -24.74 -6.92 -12.28
C SER A 492 -24.30 -5.46 -12.10
N TRP A 493 -23.71 -5.16 -10.95
CA TRP A 493 -23.18 -3.83 -10.68
C TRP A 493 -22.07 -3.46 -11.66
N THR A 494 -22.28 -2.36 -12.38
CA THR A 494 -21.33 -1.82 -13.35
C THR A 494 -21.03 -0.37 -13.02
N ARG A 495 -19.75 0.01 -12.98
CA ARG A 495 -19.34 1.40 -12.74
C ARG A 495 -19.29 2.17 -14.05
N PHE A 496 -20.12 3.22 -14.15
CA PHE A 496 -20.07 4.16 -15.26
C PHE A 496 -19.30 5.40 -14.84
N SER A 497 -18.64 6.09 -15.79
CA SER A 497 -17.90 7.32 -15.50
C SER A 497 -17.87 8.32 -16.65
N LYS A 498 -17.63 9.59 -16.32
CA LYS A 498 -17.43 10.66 -17.29
C LYS A 498 -16.54 11.76 -16.71
N THR A 499 -15.50 12.14 -17.45
CA THR A 499 -14.67 13.32 -17.15
C THR A 499 -15.12 14.51 -18.00
N ILE A 500 -15.24 15.68 -17.37
CA ILE A 500 -15.68 16.94 -17.97
C ILE A 500 -14.94 18.12 -17.34
N THR A 501 -14.85 19.25 -18.06
CA THR A 501 -14.33 20.50 -17.48
C THR A 501 -15.49 21.43 -17.14
N ALA A 502 -15.51 21.94 -15.91
CA ALA A 502 -16.50 22.92 -15.48
C ALA A 502 -16.38 24.20 -16.32
N PRO A 503 -17.49 24.78 -16.83
CA PRO A 503 -17.47 26.09 -17.48
C PRO A 503 -16.84 27.16 -16.58
N ALA A 504 -16.22 28.18 -17.17
CA ALA A 504 -15.71 29.31 -16.42
C ALA A 504 -16.83 29.97 -15.60
N GLY A 505 -16.57 30.26 -14.33
CA GLY A 505 -17.55 30.86 -13.42
C GLY A 505 -18.56 29.89 -12.78
N ALA A 506 -18.50 28.59 -13.09
CA ALA A 506 -19.34 27.60 -12.41
C ALA A 506 -19.03 27.53 -10.91
N THR A 507 -20.07 27.54 -10.09
CA THR A 507 -20.03 27.43 -8.62
C THR A 507 -20.73 26.18 -8.12
N SER A 508 -21.68 25.62 -8.88
CA SER A 508 -22.33 24.35 -8.58
C SER A 508 -22.61 23.53 -9.84
N LEU A 509 -22.77 22.22 -9.62
CA LEU A 509 -23.15 21.23 -10.63
C LEU A 509 -24.34 20.44 -10.12
N GLU A 510 -25.45 20.46 -10.84
CA GLU A 510 -26.53 19.49 -10.68
C GLU A 510 -26.27 18.31 -11.61
N TRP A 511 -26.11 17.12 -11.03
CA TRP A 511 -25.98 15.87 -11.77
C TRP A 511 -27.28 15.09 -11.68
N SER A 512 -27.92 14.89 -12.83
CA SER A 512 -29.09 14.04 -12.98
C SER A 512 -28.75 12.75 -13.72
N LEU A 513 -29.13 11.61 -13.16
CA LEU A 513 -28.97 10.27 -13.72
C LEU A 513 -30.35 9.78 -14.13
N ARG A 514 -30.50 9.44 -15.41
CA ARG A 514 -31.79 9.15 -16.06
C ARG A 514 -31.73 7.85 -16.85
N TYR A 515 -32.86 7.17 -16.93
CA TYR A 515 -33.05 5.96 -17.73
C TYR A 515 -34.03 6.24 -18.88
N ASP A 516 -33.71 5.75 -20.07
CA ASP A 516 -34.63 5.83 -21.20
C ASP A 516 -35.78 4.81 -21.06
N THR A 517 -37.02 5.30 -21.12
CA THR A 517 -38.25 4.47 -21.24
C THR A 517 -38.41 3.43 -20.13
N LEU A 518 -38.43 3.86 -18.86
CA LEU A 518 -38.73 2.96 -17.74
C LEU A 518 -40.21 2.55 -17.72
N ALA A 519 -40.45 1.24 -17.65
CA ALA A 519 -41.81 0.74 -17.43
C ALA A 519 -42.20 0.89 -15.96
N ALA A 520 -43.49 1.12 -15.71
CA ALA A 520 -44.00 1.22 -14.35
C ALA A 520 -43.66 -0.06 -13.55
N GLY A 521 -43.05 0.12 -12.37
CA GLY A 521 -42.66 -0.98 -11.52
C GLY A 521 -41.25 -1.55 -11.76
N GLU A 522 -40.53 -1.14 -12.81
CA GLU A 522 -39.11 -1.48 -12.98
C GLU A 522 -38.24 -0.79 -11.93
N SER A 523 -37.32 -1.54 -11.33
CA SER A 523 -36.43 -1.07 -10.27
C SER A 523 -34.99 -1.02 -10.76
N HIS A 524 -34.35 0.13 -10.57
CA HIS A 524 -32.93 0.34 -10.86
C HIS A 524 -32.21 0.81 -9.60
N TYR A 525 -30.98 0.37 -9.42
CA TYR A 525 -30.19 0.62 -8.23
C TYR A 525 -28.96 1.44 -8.57
N ILE A 526 -28.66 2.41 -7.71
CA ILE A 526 -27.51 3.30 -7.80
C ILE A 526 -26.75 3.21 -6.49
N ASP A 527 -25.44 3.07 -6.56
CA ASP A 527 -24.56 3.02 -5.40
C ASP A 527 -23.19 3.63 -5.72
N ALA A 528 -22.42 3.95 -4.68
CA ALA A 528 -21.06 4.43 -4.75
C ALA A 528 -20.88 5.58 -5.76
N VAL A 529 -21.71 6.61 -5.56
CA VAL A 529 -21.75 7.82 -6.38
C VAL A 529 -20.56 8.72 -6.05
N MET A 530 -19.83 9.18 -7.06
CA MET A 530 -18.64 10.00 -6.86
C MET A 530 -18.61 11.18 -7.82
N VAL A 531 -18.33 12.36 -7.28
CA VAL A 531 -17.89 13.52 -8.06
C VAL A 531 -16.60 14.03 -7.44
N GLN A 532 -15.52 14.04 -8.20
CA GLN A 532 -14.22 14.50 -7.73
C GLN A 532 -13.62 15.50 -8.71
N GLN A 533 -12.84 16.47 -8.21
CA GLN A 533 -12.05 17.36 -9.04
C GLN A 533 -10.79 16.63 -9.55
N SER A 534 -10.93 15.88 -10.64
CA SER A 534 -9.86 15.08 -11.27
C SER A 534 -10.08 15.05 -12.79
N SER A 535 -9.00 14.81 -13.55
CA SER A 535 -9.06 14.51 -14.98
C SER A 535 -9.17 13.01 -15.29
N THR A 536 -8.99 12.15 -14.29
CA THR A 536 -9.04 10.69 -14.42
C THR A 536 -10.07 10.08 -13.46
N LEU A 537 -10.54 8.86 -13.77
CA LEU A 537 -11.39 8.08 -12.87
C LEU A 537 -10.52 7.40 -11.82
N ASN A 538 -10.73 7.74 -10.56
CA ASN A 538 -10.04 7.09 -9.44
C ASN A 538 -10.90 5.98 -8.83
N ALA A 539 -10.32 5.18 -7.93
CA ALA A 539 -11.09 4.27 -7.08
C ALA A 539 -12.22 5.02 -6.36
N TYR A 540 -13.32 4.33 -6.07
CA TYR A 540 -14.41 4.94 -5.31
C TYR A 540 -13.96 5.14 -3.85
N PHE A 541 -14.34 6.28 -3.27
CA PHE A 541 -14.12 6.57 -1.85
C PHE A 541 -15.29 7.36 -1.26
N GLU A 542 -15.50 7.20 0.05
CA GLU A 542 -16.51 7.95 0.80
C GLU A 542 -15.93 9.24 1.37
N GLY A 543 -16.64 10.35 1.18
CA GLY A 543 -16.30 11.64 1.79
C GLY A 543 -14.95 12.20 1.35
N THR A 544 -14.16 12.68 2.32
CA THR A 544 -12.79 13.18 2.07
C THR A 544 -11.80 12.12 2.51
N VAL A 545 -11.09 11.53 1.57
CA VAL A 545 -9.92 10.71 1.88
C VAL A 545 -8.68 11.58 1.74
N GLY A 546 -7.83 11.54 2.78
CA GLY A 546 -6.44 11.95 2.67
C GLY A 546 -5.68 10.93 1.83
N GLU A 547 -6.07 10.75 0.57
CA GLU A 547 -5.22 10.05 -0.38
C GLU A 547 -4.10 11.02 -0.78
N SER A 548 -2.96 10.85 -0.12
CA SER A 548 -1.70 10.84 -0.84
C SER A 548 -1.79 9.70 -1.86
N ASP A 549 -2.51 9.93 -2.96
CA ASP A 549 -2.54 9.00 -4.08
C ASP A 549 -1.16 9.03 -4.73
N LEU A 550 -0.23 8.29 -4.12
CA LEU A 550 1.10 8.09 -4.64
C LEU A 550 1.12 6.92 -5.63
N SER A 551 -0.04 6.37 -6.03
CA SER A 551 -0.12 5.23 -6.96
C SER A 551 0.39 5.53 -8.38
N GLY A 552 0.66 6.81 -8.68
CA GLY A 552 1.33 7.27 -9.90
C GLY A 552 2.75 7.80 -9.68
N VAL A 553 3.32 7.71 -8.47
CA VAL A 553 4.75 7.97 -8.26
C VAL A 553 5.49 6.70 -8.63
N GLU A 554 5.95 6.61 -9.87
CA GLU A 554 6.75 5.47 -10.31
C GLU A 554 7.95 5.26 -9.36
N PRO A 555 8.30 4.01 -9.02
CA PRO A 555 9.45 3.69 -8.20
C PRO A 555 10.73 4.11 -8.93
N VAL A 556 11.19 5.32 -8.60
CA VAL A 556 12.32 6.06 -9.19
C VAL A 556 12.18 6.25 -10.72
N PRO A 557 12.02 7.49 -11.21
CA PRO A 557 11.90 7.72 -12.64
C PRO A 557 13.17 7.28 -13.35
N TYR A 558 13.02 6.49 -14.39
CA TYR A 558 14.10 6.14 -15.30
C TYR A 558 14.01 7.03 -16.54
N LEU A 559 15.10 7.70 -16.89
CA LEU A 559 15.17 8.48 -18.13
C LEU A 559 15.89 7.66 -19.20
N ASP A 560 15.25 7.52 -20.37
CA ASP A 560 15.90 6.93 -21.53
C ASP A 560 17.03 7.86 -22.03
N VAL A 561 18.26 7.41 -21.84
CA VAL A 561 19.49 8.07 -22.27
C VAL A 561 20.05 7.47 -23.55
N LEU A 562 19.33 6.53 -24.18
CA LEU A 562 19.84 5.83 -25.34
C LEU A 562 20.20 6.78 -26.48
N GLY A 563 19.52 7.92 -26.64
CA GLY A 563 19.89 8.96 -27.62
C GLY A 563 20.30 8.38 -29.00
N PRO A 564 21.30 8.95 -29.70
CA PRO A 564 21.93 8.32 -30.85
C PRO A 564 23.13 7.43 -30.43
N THR A 565 22.98 6.59 -29.41
CA THR A 565 24.02 5.63 -28.98
C THR A 565 24.42 4.74 -30.15
N HIS A 566 25.73 4.64 -30.38
CA HIS A 566 26.28 4.02 -31.58
C HIS A 566 26.65 2.55 -31.37
N ASP A 567 27.03 2.16 -30.16
CA ASP A 567 27.42 0.79 -29.85
C ASP A 567 27.01 0.48 -28.40
N ILE A 568 26.26 -0.60 -28.19
CA ILE A 568 26.00 -1.18 -26.87
C ILE A 568 26.51 -2.62 -26.90
N LYS A 569 27.27 -2.99 -25.88
CA LYS A 569 27.65 -4.37 -25.64
C LYS A 569 27.28 -4.78 -24.22
N VAL A 570 26.49 -5.84 -24.11
CA VAL A 570 26.17 -6.50 -22.84
C VAL A 570 26.86 -7.84 -22.84
N VAL A 571 27.59 -8.18 -21.77
CA VAL A 571 28.17 -9.51 -21.54
C VAL A 571 27.71 -10.00 -20.19
N ARG A 572 27.01 -11.13 -20.16
CA ARG A 572 26.56 -11.82 -18.96
C ARG A 572 27.08 -13.24 -18.99
N GLU A 573 27.54 -13.73 -17.85
CA GLU A 573 28.09 -15.07 -17.68
C GLU A 573 27.74 -15.54 -16.27
N ALA A 574 27.37 -16.81 -16.14
CA ALA A 574 26.95 -17.49 -14.91
C ALA A 574 27.16 -16.68 -13.61
N LEU A 575 28.28 -16.89 -12.91
CA LEU A 575 28.59 -16.23 -11.63
C LEU A 575 29.65 -15.13 -11.77
N ASN A 576 29.93 -14.67 -12.99
CA ASN A 576 30.85 -13.56 -13.22
C ASN A 576 30.09 -12.22 -13.19
N VAL A 577 30.82 -11.13 -12.95
CA VAL A 577 30.24 -9.79 -13.02
C VAL A 577 29.81 -9.50 -14.45
N GLY A 578 28.51 -9.43 -14.69
CA GLY A 578 27.97 -9.01 -15.96
C GLY A 578 28.28 -7.54 -16.20
N THR A 579 28.60 -7.20 -17.44
CA THR A 579 28.96 -5.84 -17.83
C THR A 579 28.10 -5.34 -18.97
N LEU A 580 27.77 -4.04 -18.92
CA LEU A 580 27.21 -3.30 -20.04
C LEU A 580 28.19 -2.17 -20.37
N THR A 581 28.50 -2.02 -21.64
CA THR A 581 29.24 -0.88 -22.18
C THR A 581 28.40 -0.21 -23.26
N ALA A 582 28.36 1.12 -23.26
CA ALA A 582 27.61 1.89 -24.24
C ALA A 582 28.37 3.15 -24.65
N THR A 583 28.46 3.41 -25.95
CA THR A 583 29.03 4.66 -26.49
C THR A 583 27.91 5.67 -26.79
N ILE A 584 27.76 6.67 -25.93
CA ILE A 584 26.74 7.72 -26.02
C ILE A 584 27.35 8.98 -26.68
N LEU A 585 26.68 9.50 -27.70
CA LEU A 585 27.09 10.71 -28.43
C LEU A 585 26.15 11.89 -28.13
N ASP A 586 26.09 12.28 -26.85
CA ASP A 586 25.25 13.38 -26.37
C ASP A 586 25.98 14.21 -25.30
N SER A 587 26.35 15.44 -25.65
CA SER A 587 27.01 16.39 -24.74
C SER A 587 26.17 16.85 -23.56
N SER A 588 24.84 16.72 -23.59
CA SER A 588 23.98 17.06 -22.45
C SER A 588 24.09 16.05 -21.31
N LEU A 589 24.59 14.84 -21.60
CA LEU A 589 24.83 13.79 -20.62
C LEU A 589 26.27 13.79 -20.08
N ASP A 590 27.10 14.76 -20.46
CA ASP A 590 28.47 14.88 -19.95
C ASP A 590 28.48 14.87 -18.40
N PRO A 591 29.15 13.91 -17.73
CA PRO A 591 29.16 13.78 -16.26
C PRO A 591 29.69 15.01 -15.51
N SER A 592 30.42 15.91 -16.19
CA SER A 592 30.85 17.19 -15.61
C SER A 592 29.71 18.21 -15.48
N GLN A 593 28.66 18.07 -16.30
CA GLN A 593 27.49 18.98 -16.34
C GLN A 593 26.20 18.30 -15.85
N SER A 594 26.07 16.99 -16.08
CA SER A 594 24.94 16.15 -15.69
C SER A 594 25.36 15.15 -14.62
N ASP A 595 24.46 14.85 -13.70
CA ASP A 595 24.63 13.81 -12.67
C ASP A 595 23.93 12.50 -13.01
N LEU A 596 23.15 12.47 -14.10
CA LEU A 596 22.31 11.34 -14.48
C LEU A 596 23.12 10.06 -14.70
N ILE A 597 24.27 10.12 -15.37
CA ILE A 597 25.10 8.95 -15.70
C ILE A 597 26.38 8.86 -14.87
N ARG A 598 26.42 9.47 -13.68
CA ARG A 598 27.59 9.36 -12.78
C ARG A 598 27.70 7.95 -12.16
N PRO A 599 28.91 7.52 -11.76
CA PRO A 599 29.09 6.26 -11.04
C PRO A 599 28.14 6.10 -9.84
N GLY A 600 27.58 4.91 -9.70
CA GLY A 600 26.63 4.54 -8.64
C GLY A 600 25.15 4.60 -9.05
N ARG A 601 24.81 5.33 -10.12
CA ARG A 601 23.44 5.43 -10.67
C ARG A 601 22.95 4.07 -11.15
N ARG A 602 21.72 3.67 -10.85
CA ARG A 602 21.15 2.45 -11.44
C ARG A 602 20.84 2.68 -12.92
N LEU A 603 20.93 1.61 -13.70
CA LEU A 603 20.52 1.62 -15.09
C LEU A 603 19.92 0.27 -15.49
N ARG A 604 19.17 0.31 -16.58
CA ARG A 604 18.63 -0.88 -17.23
C ARG A 604 18.66 -0.71 -18.75
N LEU A 605 19.01 -1.79 -19.44
CA LEU A 605 18.80 -1.91 -20.88
C LEU A 605 17.52 -2.71 -21.08
N MET A 606 16.52 -2.09 -21.69
CA MET A 606 15.20 -2.68 -21.93
C MET A 606 15.03 -2.98 -23.41
N THR A 607 14.28 -4.03 -23.72
CA THR A 607 13.75 -4.32 -25.06
C THR A 607 12.23 -4.44 -25.02
N LEU A 608 11.56 -4.09 -26.11
CA LEU A 608 10.12 -4.29 -26.24
C LEU A 608 9.83 -5.78 -26.50
N ASP A 609 9.06 -6.41 -25.62
CA ASP A 609 8.48 -7.73 -25.83
C ASP A 609 7.25 -7.58 -26.73
N ASN A 610 7.25 -8.27 -27.86
CA ASN A 610 6.23 -8.08 -28.88
C ASN A 610 4.91 -8.80 -28.58
N ASP A 611 4.94 -9.80 -27.70
CA ASP A 611 3.74 -10.59 -27.40
C ASP A 611 2.84 -9.83 -26.40
N SER A 612 3.45 -8.98 -25.57
CA SER A 612 2.79 -8.22 -24.51
C SER A 612 2.77 -6.70 -24.73
N ASP A 613 3.53 -6.18 -25.69
CA ASP A 613 3.87 -4.73 -25.80
C ASP A 613 4.52 -4.17 -24.51
N GLU A 614 5.10 -5.03 -23.67
CA GLU A 614 5.75 -4.65 -22.41
C GLU A 614 7.28 -4.52 -22.59
N TRP A 615 7.90 -3.62 -21.82
CA TRP A 615 9.35 -3.48 -21.80
C TRP A 615 9.96 -4.50 -20.85
N SER A 616 10.85 -5.36 -21.36
CA SER A 616 11.58 -6.37 -20.59
C SER A 616 13.07 -6.03 -20.53
N PRO A 617 13.74 -6.21 -19.37
CA PRO A 617 15.16 -5.93 -19.26
C PRO A 617 15.99 -7.02 -19.96
N LEU A 618 17.08 -6.58 -20.60
CA LEU A 618 18.21 -7.40 -21.05
C LEU A 618 19.37 -7.37 -20.05
N PHE A 619 19.46 -6.27 -19.30
CA PHE A 619 20.48 -6.01 -18.30
C PHE A 619 19.96 -5.02 -17.26
N MET A 620 20.25 -5.28 -15.98
CA MET A 620 20.03 -4.35 -14.89
C MET A 620 21.30 -4.25 -14.05
N GLY A 621 21.70 -3.04 -13.69
CA GLY A 621 22.95 -2.82 -12.99
C GLY A 621 23.14 -1.40 -12.48
N LYS A 622 24.39 -1.05 -12.19
CA LYS A 622 24.81 0.29 -11.79
C LYS A 622 25.94 0.80 -12.68
N VAL A 623 25.96 2.11 -12.91
CA VAL A 623 27.06 2.78 -13.60
C VAL A 623 28.32 2.61 -12.76
N VAL A 624 29.37 2.07 -13.35
CA VAL A 624 30.71 1.95 -12.77
C VAL A 624 31.55 3.16 -13.19
N ASP A 625 31.50 3.51 -14.48
CA ASP A 625 32.27 4.60 -15.05
C ASP A 625 31.53 5.25 -16.24
N ALA A 626 31.84 6.51 -16.53
CA ALA A 626 31.31 7.27 -17.66
C ALA A 626 32.42 8.16 -18.23
N ALA A 627 33.37 7.54 -18.95
CA ALA A 627 34.55 8.23 -19.45
C ALA A 627 34.22 9.10 -20.67
N VAL A 628 34.59 10.38 -20.66
CA VAL A 628 34.31 11.31 -21.77
C VAL A 628 35.57 11.61 -22.57
N THR A 629 35.46 11.49 -23.89
CA THR A 629 36.43 12.04 -24.85
C THR A 629 35.79 13.15 -25.65
N TYR A 630 36.44 14.31 -25.70
CA TYR A 630 36.00 15.45 -26.51
C TYR A 630 36.67 15.43 -27.88
N GLU A 631 35.88 15.49 -28.94
CA GLU A 631 36.43 15.66 -30.29
C GLU A 631 36.81 17.13 -30.54
N LEU A 632 37.97 17.35 -31.16
CA LEU A 632 38.42 18.68 -31.57
C LEU A 632 37.42 19.30 -32.54
N LYS A 633 37.14 20.59 -32.35
CA LYS A 633 36.08 21.37 -33.04
C LYS A 633 36.18 21.27 -34.57
N ASN A 634 35.58 20.25 -35.15
CA ASN A 634 35.27 20.19 -36.57
C ASN A 634 34.00 21.02 -36.79
N PRO A 635 34.04 22.11 -37.58
CA PRO A 635 32.87 22.97 -37.81
C PRO A 635 31.69 22.23 -38.47
N ASN A 636 31.90 21.02 -38.99
CA ASN A 636 30.87 20.19 -39.60
C ASN A 636 30.17 19.23 -38.61
N VAL A 637 30.63 19.11 -37.37
CA VAL A 637 30.00 18.26 -36.34
C VAL A 637 29.15 19.14 -35.41
N PRO A 638 27.82 18.89 -35.29
CA PRO A 638 26.96 19.64 -34.39
C PRO A 638 27.47 19.62 -32.95
N ASP A 639 27.37 20.75 -32.25
CA ASP A 639 27.85 20.92 -30.87
C ASP A 639 27.35 19.83 -29.92
N GLN A 640 26.12 19.34 -30.14
CA GLN A 640 25.46 18.29 -29.36
C GLN A 640 26.17 16.92 -29.41
N LYS A 641 26.98 16.64 -30.44
CA LYS A 641 27.67 15.35 -30.64
C LYS A 641 29.15 15.39 -30.24
N ARG A 642 29.60 16.44 -29.56
CA ARG A 642 31.04 16.66 -29.30
C ARG A 642 31.61 15.84 -28.16
N ALA A 643 30.77 15.36 -27.25
CA ALA A 643 31.17 14.46 -26.19
C ALA A 643 30.89 13.02 -26.62
N ARG A 644 31.94 12.20 -26.70
CA ARG A 644 31.84 10.75 -26.82
C ARG A 644 32.00 10.17 -25.43
N ILE A 645 30.91 9.62 -24.90
CA ILE A 645 30.85 9.08 -23.54
C ILE A 645 30.87 7.56 -23.62
N GLU A 646 31.87 6.94 -23.00
CA GLU A 646 31.96 5.49 -22.82
C GLU A 646 31.39 5.15 -21.44
N LEU A 647 30.11 4.78 -21.42
CA LEU A 647 29.42 4.34 -20.22
C LEU A 647 29.76 2.88 -19.95
N THR A 648 30.21 2.56 -18.74
CA THR A 648 30.40 1.19 -18.25
C THR A 648 29.53 0.95 -17.03
N ALA A 649 28.89 -0.21 -17.01
CA ALA A 649 27.99 -0.63 -15.96
C ALA A 649 28.25 -2.08 -15.56
N SER A 650 27.97 -2.41 -14.31
CA SER A 650 28.06 -3.77 -13.78
C SER A 650 26.73 -4.21 -13.18
N ASP A 651 26.42 -5.49 -13.31
CA ASP A 651 25.26 -6.09 -12.67
C ASP A 651 25.45 -6.25 -11.14
N PRO A 652 24.43 -6.75 -10.42
CA PRO A 652 24.51 -7.00 -8.99
C PRO A 652 25.60 -7.97 -8.51
N ASN A 653 26.21 -8.82 -9.35
CA ASN A 653 27.34 -9.65 -8.92
C ASN A 653 28.53 -8.80 -8.44
N ALA A 654 28.70 -7.58 -8.99
CA ALA A 654 29.70 -6.64 -8.50
C ALA A 654 29.50 -6.25 -7.03
N SER A 655 28.23 -6.17 -6.58
CA SER A 655 27.93 -5.87 -5.17
C SER A 655 28.23 -7.09 -4.29
N LEU A 656 27.85 -8.30 -4.73
CA LEU A 656 28.15 -9.54 -4.00
C LEU A 656 29.66 -9.77 -3.85
N ALA A 657 30.44 -9.45 -4.88
CA ALA A 657 31.90 -9.56 -4.87
C ALA A 657 32.58 -8.55 -3.92
N GLN A 658 31.91 -7.44 -3.59
CA GLN A 658 32.43 -6.41 -2.69
C GLN A 658 32.01 -6.62 -1.23
N GLN A 659 30.95 -7.39 -0.96
CA GLN A 659 30.46 -7.65 0.38
C GLN A 659 31.20 -8.84 0.99
N THR A 660 31.92 -8.62 2.10
CA THR A 660 32.58 -9.70 2.83
C THR A 660 31.56 -10.55 3.58
N ARG A 661 31.68 -11.86 3.47
CA ARG A 661 30.90 -12.87 4.20
C ARG A 661 31.84 -14.00 4.59
N SER A 662 32.13 -14.09 5.88
CA SER A 662 33.09 -15.07 6.36
C SER A 662 32.48 -16.46 6.49
N GLU A 663 31.18 -16.54 6.74
CA GLU A 663 30.48 -17.78 7.06
C GLU A 663 30.12 -18.58 5.80
N GLY A 664 30.76 -19.74 5.64
CA GLY A 664 30.39 -20.76 4.67
C GLY A 664 29.26 -21.65 5.19
N VAL A 665 28.40 -22.08 4.26
CA VAL A 665 27.18 -22.86 4.53
C VAL A 665 27.16 -24.16 3.72
N THR A 666 26.38 -25.12 4.20
CA THR A 666 26.39 -26.51 3.71
C THR A 666 25.64 -26.67 2.40
N THR A 667 24.40 -26.17 2.36
CA THR A 667 23.46 -26.41 1.26
C THR A 667 23.12 -25.12 0.53
N ILE A 668 22.62 -25.25 -0.71
CA ILE A 668 22.16 -24.08 -1.48
C ILE A 668 21.04 -23.34 -0.73
N ASP A 669 20.12 -24.04 -0.08
CA ASP A 669 19.05 -23.43 0.71
C ASP A 669 19.56 -22.54 1.86
N GLU A 670 20.72 -22.87 2.43
CA GLU A 670 21.34 -22.09 3.51
C GLU A 670 22.02 -20.82 3.01
N LEU A 671 22.31 -20.69 1.70
CA LEU A 671 22.94 -19.47 1.13
C LEU A 671 22.11 -18.22 1.36
N ARG A 672 20.82 -18.36 1.65
CA ARG A 672 19.92 -17.26 2.01
C ARG A 672 20.47 -16.45 3.20
N TRP A 673 21.13 -17.11 4.16
CA TRP A 673 21.83 -16.47 5.26
C TRP A 673 23.01 -15.62 4.80
N VAL A 674 23.79 -16.14 3.84
CA VAL A 674 24.98 -15.46 3.30
C VAL A 674 24.59 -14.20 2.53
N VAL A 675 23.56 -14.30 1.68
CA VAL A 675 23.15 -13.20 0.78
C VAL A 675 22.25 -12.18 1.46
N GLU A 676 21.74 -12.48 2.65
CA GLU A 676 20.96 -11.56 3.44
C GLU A 676 21.75 -10.27 3.74
N GLY A 677 21.09 -9.12 3.55
CA GLY A 677 21.69 -7.81 3.75
C GLY A 677 22.76 -7.41 2.72
N CYS A 678 23.03 -8.22 1.68
CA CYS A 678 24.00 -7.86 0.64
C CYS A 678 23.48 -6.82 -0.37
N GLY A 679 22.20 -6.43 -0.28
CA GLY A 679 21.59 -5.43 -1.15
C GLY A 679 21.33 -5.91 -2.59
N VAL A 680 21.33 -7.23 -2.81
CA VAL A 680 21.04 -7.88 -4.09
C VAL A 680 19.79 -8.75 -3.92
N PRO A 681 18.73 -8.56 -4.72
CA PRO A 681 17.59 -9.46 -4.74
C PRO A 681 18.05 -10.89 -5.07
N TRP A 682 17.44 -11.89 -4.45
CA TRP A 682 17.82 -13.28 -4.67
C TRP A 682 16.60 -14.20 -4.71
N ASN A 683 16.78 -15.34 -5.38
CA ASN A 683 15.87 -16.45 -5.46
C ASN A 683 16.69 -17.74 -5.36
N ILE A 684 16.56 -18.43 -4.22
CA ILE A 684 17.35 -19.60 -3.90
C ILE A 684 16.40 -20.79 -3.82
N ASN A 685 16.51 -21.73 -4.76
CA ASN A 685 15.62 -22.89 -4.91
C ASN A 685 14.13 -22.52 -4.98
N GLY A 686 13.80 -21.42 -5.66
CA GLY A 686 12.43 -20.93 -5.77
C GLY A 686 11.89 -20.26 -4.51
N SER A 687 12.75 -19.98 -3.52
CA SER A 687 12.39 -19.31 -2.28
C SER A 687 13.08 -17.96 -2.13
N GLY A 688 12.31 -16.97 -1.65
CA GLY A 688 12.81 -15.69 -1.14
C GLY A 688 12.74 -15.58 0.40
N GLN A 689 12.62 -16.69 1.12
CA GLN A 689 12.46 -16.70 2.59
C GLN A 689 13.81 -16.63 3.31
N GLN A 690 13.92 -15.74 4.29
CA GLN A 690 15.04 -15.73 5.23
C GLN A 690 15.24 -17.11 5.88
N TYR A 691 16.50 -17.50 6.05
CA TYR A 691 16.88 -18.74 6.69
C TYR A 691 17.37 -18.46 8.11
N SER A 692 16.88 -19.23 9.09
CA SER A 692 17.32 -19.06 10.49
C SER A 692 18.73 -19.66 10.66
N SER A 693 19.71 -18.81 10.96
CA SER A 693 21.09 -19.14 11.40
C SER A 693 21.53 -20.59 11.12
N PRO A 694 22.03 -20.90 9.91
CA PRO A 694 22.51 -22.24 9.59
C PRO A 694 23.80 -22.57 10.36
N PRO A 695 24.17 -23.87 10.48
CA PRO A 695 25.49 -24.26 10.95
C PRO A 695 26.57 -23.69 10.02
N VAL A 696 27.54 -22.97 10.59
CA VAL A 696 28.71 -22.48 9.84
C VAL A 696 29.69 -23.63 9.67
N VAL A 697 29.97 -24.01 8.42
CA VAL A 697 30.86 -25.15 8.10
C VAL A 697 32.30 -24.72 7.82
N ALA A 698 32.52 -23.46 7.46
CA ALA A 698 33.83 -22.85 7.27
C ALA A 698 33.74 -21.33 7.56
N VAL A 699 34.85 -20.73 7.96
CA VAL A 699 35.04 -19.30 8.17
C VAL A 699 36.22 -18.82 7.32
N ASN A 700 35.96 -17.91 6.38
CA ASN A 700 36.97 -17.25 5.57
C ASN A 700 36.75 -15.73 5.55
N ASP A 701 37.43 -15.01 6.42
CA ASP A 701 37.24 -13.55 6.58
C ASP A 701 37.56 -12.72 5.32
N ASN A 702 38.25 -13.31 4.33
CA ASN A 702 38.53 -12.66 3.05
C ASN A 702 37.55 -13.04 1.94
N ALA A 703 36.64 -13.98 2.18
CA ALA A 703 35.63 -14.38 1.21
C ALA A 703 34.58 -13.27 1.06
N SER A 704 34.25 -12.97 -0.19
CA SER A 704 33.06 -12.21 -0.52
C SER A 704 31.80 -13.10 -0.44
N ALA A 705 30.62 -12.49 -0.44
CA ALA A 705 29.36 -13.21 -0.58
C ALA A 705 29.35 -14.04 -1.88
N LEU A 706 29.93 -13.51 -2.95
CA LEU A 706 30.06 -14.21 -4.23
C LEU A 706 30.95 -15.46 -4.12
N ASP A 707 32.04 -15.38 -3.35
CA ASP A 707 32.92 -16.54 -3.11
C ASP A 707 32.19 -17.63 -2.33
N GLN A 708 31.42 -17.25 -1.29
CA GLN A 708 30.63 -18.21 -0.52
C GLN A 708 29.55 -18.88 -1.36
N ILE A 709 28.86 -18.11 -2.22
CA ILE A 709 27.91 -18.66 -3.20
C ILE A 709 28.62 -19.65 -4.13
N ALA A 710 29.81 -19.30 -4.63
CA ALA A 710 30.57 -20.14 -5.54
C ALA A 710 30.97 -21.48 -4.88
N VAL A 711 31.54 -21.44 -3.67
CA VAL A 711 31.93 -22.67 -2.94
C VAL A 711 30.71 -23.54 -2.66
N THR A 712 29.62 -22.98 -2.11
CA THR A 712 28.44 -23.79 -1.80
C THR A 712 27.75 -24.32 -3.07
N ARG A 713 27.71 -23.55 -4.16
CA ARG A 713 27.25 -24.03 -5.47
C ARG A 713 28.09 -25.22 -5.93
N ASP A 714 29.41 -25.09 -5.90
CA ASP A 714 30.33 -26.12 -6.39
C ASP A 714 30.24 -27.38 -5.54
N SER A 715 30.11 -27.25 -4.20
CA SER A 715 29.85 -28.38 -3.29
C SER A 715 28.59 -29.17 -3.62
N ASN A 716 27.53 -28.48 -4.03
CA ASN A 716 26.22 -29.08 -4.29
C ASN A 716 25.99 -29.38 -5.78
N LEU A 717 27.00 -29.16 -6.64
CA LEU A 717 26.90 -29.27 -8.11
C LEU A 717 25.72 -28.46 -8.67
N GLY A 718 25.40 -27.34 -8.04
CA GLY A 718 24.26 -26.50 -8.41
C GLY A 718 24.56 -25.48 -9.48
N TYR A 719 23.62 -24.56 -9.66
CA TYR A 719 23.68 -23.48 -10.63
C TYR A 719 23.52 -22.14 -9.90
N ALA A 720 24.30 -21.14 -10.30
CA ALA A 720 24.18 -19.79 -9.74
C ALA A 720 24.42 -18.75 -10.82
N TRP A 721 23.53 -17.77 -10.93
CA TRP A 721 23.68 -16.64 -11.84
C TRP A 721 22.89 -15.42 -11.39
N VAL A 722 23.20 -14.25 -11.93
CA VAL A 722 22.29 -13.09 -11.84
C VAL A 722 21.50 -13.03 -13.13
N ASP A 723 20.17 -13.08 -13.02
CA ASP A 723 19.25 -13.03 -14.17
C ASP A 723 19.17 -11.62 -14.78
N ARG A 724 18.44 -11.48 -15.90
CA ARG A 724 18.34 -10.19 -16.61
C ARG A 724 17.63 -9.09 -15.80
N TYR A 725 16.90 -9.49 -14.76
CA TYR A 725 16.21 -8.58 -13.82
C TYR A 725 17.11 -8.16 -12.65
N GLY A 726 18.37 -8.62 -12.62
CA GLY A 726 19.29 -8.31 -11.53
C GLY A 726 19.04 -9.14 -10.27
N VAL A 727 18.37 -10.29 -10.37
CA VAL A 727 18.14 -11.20 -9.25
C VAL A 727 19.18 -12.31 -9.27
N LEU A 728 19.85 -12.54 -8.15
CA LEU A 728 20.68 -13.71 -7.95
C LEU A 728 19.80 -14.98 -7.87
N GLN A 729 19.91 -15.83 -8.87
CA GLN A 729 19.32 -17.16 -8.92
C GLN A 729 20.36 -18.18 -8.43
N VAL A 730 20.00 -19.01 -7.44
CA VAL A 730 20.83 -20.16 -7.03
C VAL A 730 19.95 -21.40 -6.91
N TRP A 731 20.32 -22.49 -7.56
CA TRP A 731 19.48 -23.66 -7.71
C TRP A 731 20.27 -24.96 -7.53
N ASP A 732 19.72 -25.88 -6.75
CA ASP A 732 20.11 -27.28 -6.80
C ASP A 732 19.85 -27.84 -8.20
N ALA A 733 20.75 -28.69 -8.68
CA ALA A 733 20.64 -29.24 -10.02
C ALA A 733 19.34 -30.03 -10.24
N ALA A 734 18.81 -30.69 -9.21
CA ALA A 734 17.57 -31.43 -9.25
C ALA A 734 16.31 -30.55 -9.35
N LEU A 735 16.41 -29.26 -9.00
CA LEU A 735 15.30 -28.31 -9.04
C LEU A 735 15.27 -27.46 -10.33
N MET A 736 16.34 -27.51 -11.12
CA MET A 736 16.36 -26.88 -12.44
C MET A 736 15.42 -27.61 -13.40
N GLY A 737 14.58 -26.85 -14.10
CA GLY A 737 13.64 -27.42 -15.07
C GLY A 737 14.38 -28.14 -16.21
N ALA A 738 14.07 -29.41 -16.42
CA ALA A 738 14.60 -30.22 -17.53
C ALA A 738 13.83 -30.03 -18.85
N THR A 739 12.90 -29.07 -18.90
CA THR A 739 12.15 -28.77 -20.12
C THR A 739 12.90 -27.72 -20.91
N SER A 740 13.16 -28.01 -22.20
CA SER A 740 13.77 -27.03 -23.07
C SER A 740 12.84 -25.83 -23.30
N THR A 741 13.38 -24.62 -23.18
CA THR A 741 12.66 -23.36 -23.41
C THR A 741 12.66 -22.94 -24.89
N GLY A 742 13.50 -23.55 -25.72
CA GLY A 742 13.61 -23.22 -27.14
C GLY A 742 14.57 -24.10 -27.93
N THR A 743 14.52 -24.00 -29.26
CA THR A 743 15.44 -24.69 -30.17
C THR A 743 16.20 -23.68 -31.00
N PHE A 744 17.53 -23.79 -31.01
CA PHE A 744 18.44 -23.05 -31.86
C PHE A 744 18.86 -23.92 -33.05
N ALA A 745 18.13 -23.77 -34.15
CA ALA A 745 18.36 -24.48 -35.40
C ALA A 745 19.42 -23.79 -36.27
N GLU A 746 20.07 -24.57 -37.13
CA GLU A 746 21.12 -24.11 -38.05
C GLU A 746 20.72 -22.91 -38.92
N ALA A 747 19.44 -22.77 -39.26
CA ALA A 747 18.94 -21.63 -40.02
C ALA A 747 18.89 -20.31 -39.24
N GLN A 748 19.03 -20.34 -37.90
CA GLN A 748 18.83 -19.18 -37.03
C GLN A 748 20.13 -18.52 -36.57
N TYR A 749 21.28 -19.20 -36.69
CA TYR A 749 22.59 -18.64 -36.38
C TYR A 749 23.41 -18.38 -37.65
N THR A 750 24.28 -17.38 -37.59
CA THR A 750 25.22 -17.01 -38.66
C THR A 750 26.62 -17.56 -38.42
N ASP A 751 26.93 -17.90 -37.17
CA ASP A 751 28.23 -18.44 -36.78
C ASP A 751 28.04 -19.50 -35.70
N LEU A 752 28.94 -20.49 -35.70
CA LEU A 752 28.88 -21.66 -34.85
C LEU A 752 30.29 -22.06 -34.43
N ASP A 753 30.52 -22.14 -33.13
CA ASP A 753 31.76 -22.64 -32.55
C ASP A 753 31.61 -24.12 -32.16
N LEU A 754 32.23 -25.00 -32.94
CA LEU A 754 32.38 -26.43 -32.68
C LEU A 754 33.81 -26.79 -32.24
N SER A 755 34.62 -25.80 -31.84
CA SER A 755 35.96 -26.08 -31.37
C SER A 755 35.88 -27.03 -30.16
N PHE A 756 36.88 -27.87 -29.98
CA PHE A 756 37.01 -28.60 -28.73
C PHE A 756 38.47 -28.47 -28.31
N ASN A 757 38.67 -28.28 -27.02
CA ASN A 757 39.99 -28.15 -26.44
C ASN A 757 40.17 -29.30 -25.44
N SER A 758 41.03 -30.26 -25.78
CA SER A 758 41.36 -31.36 -24.87
C SER A 758 42.09 -30.92 -23.60
N GLY A 759 42.47 -29.64 -23.50
CA GLY A 759 42.92 -29.01 -22.26
C GLY A 759 41.79 -28.73 -21.25
N ASP A 760 40.53 -28.65 -21.70
CA ASP A 760 39.37 -28.38 -20.84
C ASP A 760 38.74 -29.66 -20.25
N LEU A 761 39.25 -30.82 -20.67
CA LEU A 761 38.91 -32.13 -20.14
C LEU A 761 39.33 -32.24 -18.66
N ILE A 762 38.54 -32.91 -17.84
CA ILE A 762 38.86 -33.15 -16.42
C ILE A 762 38.84 -34.66 -16.19
N ASN A 763 40.03 -35.26 -16.12
CA ASN A 763 40.20 -36.69 -15.84
C ASN A 763 41.03 -36.98 -14.58
N GLU A 764 41.46 -35.92 -13.89
CA GLU A 764 41.98 -35.98 -12.54
C GLU A 764 41.36 -34.86 -11.70
N VAL A 765 40.83 -35.20 -10.51
CA VAL A 765 40.19 -34.26 -9.59
C VAL A 765 40.91 -34.28 -8.24
N THR A 766 41.26 -33.12 -7.72
CA THR A 766 41.66 -32.95 -6.31
C THR A 766 40.61 -32.12 -5.59
N ILE A 767 40.14 -32.60 -4.44
CA ILE A 767 39.14 -31.89 -3.65
C ILE A 767 39.86 -31.17 -2.51
N LYS A 768 39.68 -29.86 -2.38
CA LYS A 768 40.07 -29.07 -1.21
C LYS A 768 38.87 -28.88 -0.32
N PHE A 769 38.79 -29.70 0.72
CA PHE A 769 37.69 -29.65 1.67
C PHE A 769 37.94 -28.56 2.71
N LEU A 770 36.98 -27.64 2.86
CA LEU A 770 36.98 -26.62 3.90
C LEU A 770 36.14 -27.09 5.08
N ARG A 771 36.74 -27.10 6.28
CA ARG A 771 36.02 -27.41 7.52
C ARG A 771 36.41 -26.50 8.66
N LEU A 772 35.47 -26.24 9.56
CA LEU A 772 35.71 -25.54 10.81
C LEU A 772 36.41 -26.47 11.81
N ASN A 773 37.61 -26.12 12.26
CA ASN A 773 38.26 -26.78 13.37
C ASN A 773 37.52 -26.43 14.66
N PRO A 774 36.91 -27.40 15.38
CA PRO A 774 36.10 -27.12 16.56
C PRO A 774 36.92 -26.62 17.76
N ALA A 775 38.25 -26.85 17.78
CA ALA A 775 39.13 -26.40 18.84
C ALA A 775 39.60 -24.95 18.65
N THR A 776 39.82 -24.51 17.41
CA THR A 776 40.33 -23.16 17.10
C THR A 776 39.26 -22.20 16.58
N GLY A 777 38.16 -22.73 16.03
CA GLY A 777 37.14 -21.94 15.32
C GLY A 777 37.60 -21.43 13.95
N GLU A 778 38.70 -21.98 13.41
CA GLU A 778 39.28 -21.56 12.13
C GLU A 778 39.03 -22.60 11.04
N THR A 779 39.13 -22.19 9.77
CA THR A 779 39.00 -23.14 8.65
C THR A 779 40.30 -23.88 8.37
N GLU A 780 40.20 -25.22 8.37
CA GLU A 780 41.19 -26.11 7.81
C GLU A 780 40.88 -26.39 6.34
N GLU A 781 41.90 -26.34 5.49
CA GLU A 781 41.85 -26.76 4.09
C GLU A 781 42.54 -28.12 3.96
N ILE A 782 41.78 -29.16 3.64
CA ILE A 782 42.27 -30.55 3.60
C ILE A 782 42.15 -31.09 2.18
N PRO A 783 43.27 -31.46 1.54
CA PRO A 783 43.25 -32.03 0.20
C PRO A 783 42.89 -33.53 0.23
N TYR A 784 41.97 -33.94 -0.65
CA TYR A 784 41.61 -35.34 -0.94
C TYR A 784 41.85 -35.66 -2.42
N GLY A 785 42.18 -36.92 -2.70
CA GLY A 785 42.54 -37.40 -4.02
C GLY A 785 44.07 -37.52 -4.23
N PRO A 786 44.55 -37.49 -5.48
CA PRO A 786 43.78 -37.27 -6.71
C PRO A 786 42.84 -38.44 -7.03
N TYR A 787 41.63 -38.11 -7.46
CA TYR A 787 40.67 -39.03 -8.07
C TYR A 787 40.89 -39.07 -9.57
N ARG A 788 40.89 -40.26 -10.18
CA ARG A 788 41.38 -40.44 -11.56
C ARG A 788 40.47 -41.31 -12.39
N ASP A 789 40.23 -40.88 -13.63
CA ASP A 789 39.74 -41.75 -14.69
C ASP A 789 40.94 -42.26 -15.50
N GLU A 790 41.47 -43.41 -15.08
CA GLU A 790 42.64 -44.02 -15.73
C GLU A 790 42.39 -44.34 -17.22
N THR A 791 41.15 -44.60 -17.63
CA THR A 791 40.84 -44.86 -19.04
C THR A 791 41.05 -43.60 -19.86
N SER A 792 40.47 -42.48 -19.39
CA SER A 792 40.65 -41.18 -20.02
C SER A 792 42.10 -40.69 -19.99
N ILE A 793 42.81 -40.86 -18.86
CA ILE A 793 44.21 -40.45 -18.72
C ILE A 793 45.11 -41.18 -19.72
N ASN A 794 44.91 -42.48 -19.89
CA ASN A 794 45.70 -43.27 -20.83
C ASN A 794 45.50 -42.85 -22.29
N GLU A 795 44.31 -42.35 -22.63
CA GLU A 795 43.97 -41.91 -23.98
C GLU A 795 44.36 -40.45 -24.25
N TRP A 796 44.10 -39.54 -23.30
CA TRP A 796 44.16 -38.08 -23.51
C TRP A 796 45.25 -37.37 -22.69
N GLY A 797 45.95 -38.08 -21.81
CA GLY A 797 46.91 -37.52 -20.85
C GLY A 797 46.23 -36.91 -19.62
N VAL A 798 47.01 -36.65 -18.56
CA VAL A 798 46.50 -36.10 -17.30
C VAL A 798 46.05 -34.64 -17.48
N ARG A 799 44.82 -34.37 -17.08
CA ARG A 799 44.19 -33.05 -16.99
C ARG A 799 43.58 -32.88 -15.61
N SER A 800 44.37 -32.28 -14.72
CA SER A 800 44.04 -32.13 -13.31
C SER A 800 43.27 -30.84 -13.05
N LYS A 801 42.22 -30.91 -12.24
CA LYS A 801 41.48 -29.76 -11.75
C LYS A 801 41.24 -29.88 -10.25
N GLU A 802 41.36 -28.76 -9.56
CA GLU A 802 41.15 -28.66 -8.12
C GLU A 802 39.80 -28.01 -7.84
N PHE A 803 39.01 -28.61 -6.94
CA PHE A 803 37.70 -28.13 -6.53
C PHE A 803 37.71 -27.83 -5.03
N THR A 804 37.44 -26.59 -4.67
CA THR A 804 37.23 -26.21 -3.26
C THR A 804 35.78 -26.44 -2.89
N VAL A 805 35.54 -27.24 -1.85
CA VAL A 805 34.20 -27.62 -1.42
C VAL A 805 34.07 -27.47 0.09
N GLN A 806 32.84 -27.26 0.54
CA GLN A 806 32.41 -27.25 1.93
C GLN A 806 31.06 -27.95 2.09
N GLY A 807 30.75 -28.43 3.29
CA GLY A 807 29.40 -28.93 3.60
C GLY A 807 29.02 -30.31 3.04
N ILE A 808 29.74 -30.83 2.04
CA ILE A 808 29.63 -32.25 1.73
C ILE A 808 30.14 -33.05 2.93
N SER A 809 29.58 -34.24 3.15
CA SER A 809 30.02 -35.12 4.21
C SER A 809 31.49 -35.51 3.99
N GLU A 810 32.34 -35.39 5.01
CA GLU A 810 33.77 -35.75 4.97
C GLU A 810 34.00 -37.26 5.04
N GLU A 811 32.98 -38.06 4.68
CA GLU A 811 33.10 -39.50 4.54
C GLU A 811 33.69 -39.82 3.17
N THR A 812 34.65 -40.75 3.11
CA THR A 812 35.35 -41.11 1.87
C THR A 812 34.38 -41.46 0.74
N ALA A 813 33.28 -42.15 1.04
CA ALA A 813 32.28 -42.53 0.03
C ALA A 813 31.59 -41.32 -0.63
N ASP A 814 31.33 -40.24 0.12
CA ASP A 814 30.66 -39.05 -0.41
C ASP A 814 31.62 -38.22 -1.27
N LEU A 815 32.89 -38.10 -0.84
CA LEU A 815 33.96 -37.47 -1.62
C LEU A 815 34.24 -38.23 -2.92
N ASP A 816 34.26 -39.57 -2.87
CA ASP A 816 34.42 -40.44 -4.04
C ASP A 816 33.25 -40.24 -5.02
N LEU A 817 32.01 -40.20 -4.53
CA LEU A 817 30.82 -39.94 -5.35
C LEU A 817 30.86 -38.56 -6.01
N TYR A 818 31.25 -37.54 -5.27
CA TYR A 818 31.40 -36.17 -5.78
C TYR A 818 32.46 -36.11 -6.90
N ALA A 819 33.66 -36.65 -6.66
CA ALA A 819 34.71 -36.70 -7.66
C ALA A 819 34.31 -37.50 -8.90
N GLN A 820 33.64 -38.65 -8.70
CA GLN A 820 33.16 -39.49 -9.79
C GLN A 820 32.12 -38.79 -10.65
N ALA A 821 31.24 -37.96 -10.06
CA ALA A 821 30.28 -37.15 -10.82
C ALA A 821 31.00 -36.15 -11.74
N ILE A 822 32.03 -35.46 -11.24
CA ILE A 822 32.85 -34.54 -12.05
C ILE A 822 33.56 -35.27 -13.19
N LEU A 823 34.21 -36.40 -12.88
CA LEU A 823 34.93 -37.21 -13.87
C LEU A 823 33.97 -37.72 -14.95
N THR A 824 32.82 -38.28 -14.56
CA THR A 824 31.83 -38.81 -15.52
C THR A 824 31.32 -37.73 -16.48
N ALA A 825 31.18 -36.49 -16.02
CA ALA A 825 30.71 -35.38 -16.84
C ALA A 825 31.78 -34.81 -17.79
N ASN A 826 33.07 -34.97 -17.47
CA ASN A 826 34.16 -34.19 -18.09
C ASN A 826 35.36 -35.01 -18.59
N SER A 827 35.44 -36.32 -18.34
CA SER A 827 36.63 -37.12 -18.67
C SER A 827 36.70 -37.54 -20.13
N THR A 828 35.61 -37.45 -20.89
CA THR A 828 35.58 -37.83 -22.31
C THR A 828 35.43 -36.58 -23.17
N PRO A 829 36.33 -36.33 -24.14
CA PRO A 829 36.17 -35.20 -25.04
C PRO A 829 35.01 -35.46 -25.99
N GLU A 830 34.13 -34.47 -26.15
CA GLU A 830 33.00 -34.54 -27.08
C GLU A 830 32.99 -33.28 -27.95
N VAL A 831 32.72 -33.43 -29.24
CA VAL A 831 32.47 -32.28 -30.13
C VAL A 831 31.09 -31.73 -29.80
N ARG A 832 31.06 -30.57 -29.16
CA ARG A 832 29.83 -29.89 -28.74
C ARG A 832 29.70 -28.54 -29.42
N ILE A 833 28.49 -27.99 -29.37
CA ILE A 833 28.24 -26.61 -29.77
C ILE A 833 28.60 -25.72 -28.58
N ASN A 834 29.77 -25.08 -28.62
CA ASN A 834 30.24 -24.23 -27.53
C ASN A 834 29.56 -22.87 -27.55
N SER A 835 29.35 -22.32 -28.73
CA SER A 835 28.62 -21.07 -28.90
C SER A 835 27.97 -20.93 -30.27
N VAL A 836 26.91 -20.12 -30.33
CA VAL A 836 26.29 -19.69 -31.59
C VAL A 836 26.17 -18.18 -31.61
N THR A 837 26.30 -17.58 -32.79
CA THR A 837 25.99 -16.17 -32.99
C THR A 837 24.74 -16.01 -33.86
N MET A 838 23.70 -15.39 -33.31
CA MET A 838 22.38 -15.22 -33.92
C MET A 838 22.10 -13.73 -34.21
N PRO A 839 21.60 -13.38 -35.40
CA PRO A 839 21.17 -12.03 -35.69
C PRO A 839 19.72 -11.78 -35.23
N VAL A 840 19.47 -10.61 -34.66
CA VAL A 840 18.12 -10.08 -34.36
C VAL A 840 17.74 -9.15 -35.51
N THR A 841 16.95 -9.66 -36.46
CA THR A 841 16.62 -8.95 -37.73
C THR A 841 15.17 -8.51 -37.81
N GLU A 842 14.30 -9.04 -36.95
CA GLU A 842 12.86 -8.75 -36.95
C GLU A 842 12.33 -8.76 -35.51
N VAL A 843 11.19 -8.10 -35.30
CA VAL A 843 10.58 -7.94 -33.97
C VAL A 843 10.19 -9.29 -33.35
N SER A 844 9.82 -10.29 -34.16
CA SER A 844 9.58 -11.69 -33.74
C SER A 844 10.81 -12.36 -33.11
N HIS A 845 12.02 -11.81 -33.29
CA HIS A 845 13.22 -12.29 -32.61
C HIS A 845 13.38 -11.70 -31.18
N LEU A 846 12.48 -10.82 -30.75
CA LEU A 846 12.52 -10.19 -29.42
C LEU A 846 11.75 -10.96 -28.34
N VAL A 847 10.96 -11.97 -28.70
CA VAL A 847 10.18 -12.79 -27.74
C VAL A 847 11.02 -13.81 -26.99
N VAL A 848 10.37 -14.55 -26.10
CA VAL A 848 10.86 -15.64 -25.22
C VAL A 848 11.63 -16.77 -25.95
N GLY A 849 11.82 -16.72 -27.26
CA GLY A 849 12.60 -17.70 -28.03
C GLY A 849 13.96 -17.23 -28.58
N ARG A 850 14.38 -15.98 -28.34
CA ARG A 850 15.70 -15.46 -28.78
C ARG A 850 16.27 -14.40 -27.84
N ALA A 851 15.92 -13.12 -28.01
CA ALA A 851 16.61 -12.03 -27.30
C ALA A 851 16.37 -12.01 -25.79
N LEU A 852 15.29 -12.65 -25.34
CA LEU A 852 14.91 -12.81 -23.96
C LEU A 852 15.24 -14.21 -23.42
N HIS A 853 16.19 -14.94 -24.00
CA HIS A 853 16.78 -16.08 -23.29
C HIS A 853 17.65 -15.60 -22.13
N ASP A 854 17.69 -16.37 -21.05
CA ASP A 854 18.51 -16.06 -19.88
C ASP A 854 19.58 -17.13 -19.62
N LEU A 855 20.52 -16.81 -18.71
CA LEU A 855 21.53 -17.76 -18.26
C LEU A 855 20.85 -18.98 -17.64
N TYR A 856 21.42 -20.15 -17.94
CA TYR A 856 20.96 -21.49 -17.57
C TYR A 856 19.57 -21.92 -18.08
N ASP A 857 18.98 -21.19 -19.02
CA ASP A 857 17.90 -21.74 -19.85
C ASP A 857 18.39 -23.01 -20.56
N LEU A 858 17.56 -24.06 -20.57
CA LEU A 858 17.83 -25.27 -21.33
C LEU A 858 17.33 -25.09 -22.76
N VAL A 859 18.22 -25.15 -23.74
CA VAL A 859 17.87 -25.01 -25.16
C VAL A 859 18.37 -26.22 -25.94
N VAL A 860 17.61 -26.63 -26.95
CA VAL A 860 18.08 -27.62 -27.92
C VAL A 860 18.91 -26.89 -28.97
N VAL A 861 20.22 -27.11 -29.01
CA VAL A 861 21.08 -26.52 -30.05
C VAL A 861 21.37 -27.58 -31.09
N SER A 862 21.02 -27.30 -32.35
CA SER A 862 21.13 -28.27 -33.44
C SER A 862 21.94 -27.73 -34.61
N ASN A 863 22.79 -28.61 -35.15
CA ASN A 863 23.44 -28.47 -36.43
C ASN A 863 23.09 -29.70 -37.26
N ALA A 864 22.11 -29.54 -38.15
CA ALA A 864 21.61 -30.62 -38.98
C ALA A 864 22.66 -31.10 -39.98
N SER A 865 23.51 -30.20 -40.52
CA SER A 865 24.57 -30.55 -41.46
C SER A 865 25.69 -31.41 -40.85
N LYS A 866 25.86 -31.37 -39.52
CA LYS A 866 26.81 -32.20 -38.76
C LYS A 866 26.17 -33.36 -38.02
N GLY A 867 24.85 -33.44 -37.99
CA GLY A 867 24.11 -34.46 -37.22
C GLY A 867 24.27 -34.29 -35.71
N ILE A 868 24.49 -33.07 -35.23
CA ILE A 868 24.69 -32.72 -33.83
C ILE A 868 23.39 -32.08 -33.31
N SER A 869 22.86 -32.58 -32.20
CA SER A 869 21.69 -32.01 -31.53
C SER A 869 21.74 -32.36 -30.05
N HIS A 870 21.92 -31.37 -29.20
CA HIS A 870 22.05 -31.57 -27.76
C HIS A 870 21.22 -30.57 -26.99
N ASP A 871 20.72 -31.01 -25.85
CA ASP A 871 20.18 -30.13 -24.82
C ASP A 871 21.37 -29.46 -24.12
N SER A 872 21.35 -28.14 -24.07
CA SER A 872 22.47 -27.32 -23.62
C SER A 872 21.98 -26.17 -22.76
N ARG A 873 22.70 -25.89 -21.68
CA ARG A 873 22.42 -24.75 -20.81
C ARG A 873 23.18 -23.54 -21.31
N ILE A 874 22.53 -22.38 -21.38
CA ILE A 874 23.19 -21.12 -21.73
C ILE A 874 24.11 -20.69 -20.57
N THR A 875 25.40 -20.55 -20.79
CA THR A 875 26.37 -20.14 -19.75
C THR A 875 26.90 -18.73 -19.94
N THR A 876 26.85 -18.23 -21.17
CA THR A 876 27.20 -16.84 -21.51
C THR A 876 26.21 -16.26 -22.51
N ILE A 877 25.93 -14.97 -22.37
CA ILE A 877 25.11 -14.19 -23.30
C ILE A 877 25.87 -12.90 -23.59
N GLU A 878 26.14 -12.65 -24.87
CA GLU A 878 26.67 -11.37 -25.34
C GLU A 878 25.68 -10.73 -26.31
N HIS A 879 25.19 -9.53 -26.00
CA HIS A 879 24.50 -8.68 -26.95
C HIS A 879 25.51 -7.69 -27.53
N SER A 880 25.57 -7.59 -28.86
CA SER A 880 26.32 -6.55 -29.58
C SER A 880 25.34 -5.79 -30.47
N ILE A 881 25.04 -4.55 -30.10
CA ILE A 881 23.99 -3.73 -30.69
C ILE A 881 24.65 -2.47 -31.27
N THR A 882 24.35 -2.20 -32.53
CA THR A 882 24.73 -1.00 -33.29
C THR A 882 23.47 -0.45 -33.95
N PRO A 883 23.47 0.79 -34.48
CA PRO A 883 22.33 1.35 -35.21
C PRO A 883 21.78 0.45 -36.31
N ASP A 884 22.66 -0.32 -36.97
CA ASP A 884 22.32 -1.12 -38.15
C ASP A 884 22.16 -2.61 -37.87
N LYS A 885 22.60 -3.08 -36.69
CA LYS A 885 22.75 -4.52 -36.42
C LYS A 885 22.65 -4.83 -34.94
N TRP A 886 21.91 -5.88 -34.60
CA TRP A 886 21.93 -6.52 -33.29
C TRP A 886 22.32 -7.99 -33.46
N MET A 887 23.47 -8.36 -32.90
CA MET A 887 23.95 -9.73 -32.81
C MET A 887 23.90 -10.22 -31.38
N MET A 888 23.57 -11.50 -31.21
CA MET A 888 23.61 -12.18 -29.94
C MET A 888 24.54 -13.37 -30.04
N LYS A 889 25.45 -13.52 -29.08
CA LYS A 889 26.27 -14.71 -28.95
C LYS A 889 25.89 -15.43 -27.67
N PHE A 890 25.46 -16.68 -27.80
CA PHE A 890 25.18 -17.56 -26.68
C PHE A 890 26.35 -18.55 -26.56
N GLY A 891 26.92 -18.68 -25.37
CA GLY A 891 27.79 -19.80 -25.03
C GLY A 891 27.05 -20.86 -24.23
N PHE A 892 27.48 -22.10 -24.35
CA PHE A 892 26.78 -23.25 -23.80
C PHE A 892 27.70 -24.12 -22.94
N SER A 893 27.08 -24.82 -21.99
CA SER A 893 27.60 -26.06 -21.41
C SER A 893 26.62 -27.20 -21.70
N GLY A 894 27.13 -28.42 -21.86
CA GLY A 894 26.27 -29.60 -21.97
C GLY A 894 25.38 -29.76 -20.74
N GLU A 895 24.19 -30.33 -20.90
CA GLU A 895 23.35 -30.69 -19.75
C GLU A 895 24.06 -31.72 -18.87
N GLY A 896 24.08 -31.49 -17.56
CA GLY A 896 24.79 -32.34 -16.59
C GLY A 896 26.30 -32.12 -16.52
N VAL A 897 26.85 -31.16 -17.26
CA VAL A 897 28.26 -30.76 -17.11
C VAL A 897 28.42 -29.95 -15.83
N VAL A 898 29.36 -30.36 -14.97
CA VAL A 898 29.72 -29.60 -13.78
C VAL A 898 30.46 -28.33 -14.20
N ALA A 899 30.07 -27.18 -13.64
CA ALA A 899 30.77 -25.92 -13.89
C ALA A 899 32.27 -26.06 -13.54
N SER A 900 33.13 -25.36 -14.29
CA SER A 900 34.53 -25.24 -13.88
C SER A 900 34.60 -24.60 -12.49
N PRO A 901 35.47 -25.11 -11.59
CA PRO A 901 35.57 -24.58 -10.24
C PRO A 901 35.96 -23.12 -10.31
N THR A 902 35.24 -22.30 -9.54
CA THR A 902 35.57 -20.88 -9.43
C THR A 902 36.70 -20.71 -8.42
N PHE A 903 37.71 -19.91 -8.76
CA PHE A 903 38.79 -19.65 -7.83
C PHE A 903 38.24 -18.87 -6.64
N THR A 904 38.28 -19.47 -5.46
CA THR A 904 37.95 -18.79 -4.21
C THR A 904 39.25 -18.42 -3.50
N PRO A 905 39.34 -17.22 -2.90
CA PRO A 905 40.53 -16.83 -2.16
C PRO A 905 40.74 -17.84 -1.03
N SER A 906 41.91 -18.48 -1.01
CA SER A 906 42.26 -19.41 0.08
C SER A 906 42.13 -18.67 1.41
N PRO A 907 41.57 -19.31 2.45
CA PRO A 907 41.59 -18.75 3.79
C PRO A 907 43.02 -18.35 4.11
N GLN A 908 43.29 -17.05 4.33
CA GLN A 908 44.66 -16.66 4.66
C GLN A 908 45.01 -17.30 6.00
N THR A 909 45.83 -18.34 5.95
CA THR A 909 46.79 -18.57 7.01
C THR A 909 47.69 -17.34 6.99
N GLY A 910 47.49 -16.42 7.93
CA GLY A 910 48.20 -15.14 7.95
C GLY A 910 49.71 -15.34 7.79
N ALA A 911 50.37 -14.35 7.20
CA ALA A 911 51.77 -14.42 6.76
C ALA A 911 52.66 -15.18 7.76
N GLY A 912 53.10 -16.40 7.36
CA GLY A 912 53.86 -17.32 8.21
C GLY A 912 53.07 -18.48 8.83
N GLY A 913 51.86 -18.78 8.33
CA GLY A 913 51.01 -19.85 8.87
C GLY A 913 50.36 -19.50 10.21
N LYS A 914 50.32 -18.20 10.55
CA LYS A 914 49.78 -17.71 11.81
C LYS A 914 48.44 -17.03 11.60
N THR A 915 47.49 -17.30 12.47
CA THR A 915 46.10 -16.90 12.30
C THR A 915 45.93 -15.41 12.60
N LEU A 916 44.86 -14.76 12.13
CA LEU A 916 44.62 -13.33 12.39
C LEU A 916 44.53 -13.07 13.91
N GLY A 917 43.97 -14.01 14.66
CA GLY A 917 44.00 -14.01 16.12
C GLY A 917 45.44 -14.04 16.67
N GLN A 918 46.31 -14.90 16.15
CA GLN A 918 47.73 -14.97 16.54
C GLN A 918 48.53 -13.71 16.13
N LEU A 919 48.13 -13.03 15.05
CA LEU A 919 48.69 -11.75 14.62
C LEU A 919 48.26 -10.58 15.49
N LEU A 920 46.98 -10.54 15.88
CA LEU A 920 46.42 -9.49 16.73
C LEU A 920 46.84 -9.63 18.19
N ARG A 921 47.13 -10.85 18.65
CA ARG A 921 47.52 -11.16 20.02
C ARG A 921 48.66 -12.17 20.07
N PRO A 922 49.93 -11.77 20.06
CA PRO A 922 51.04 -12.70 19.99
C PRO A 922 51.11 -13.60 21.25
N ILE A 923 51.62 -14.84 21.10
CA ILE A 923 52.01 -15.69 22.23
C ILE A 923 52.99 -14.88 23.10
N GLY A 924 52.75 -14.86 24.42
CA GLY A 924 53.48 -14.01 25.36
C GLY A 924 52.84 -12.65 25.63
N GLU A 925 51.74 -12.28 24.97
CA GLU A 925 50.95 -11.10 25.34
C GLU A 925 50.47 -11.21 26.79
N VAL A 926 50.64 -10.12 27.54
CA VAL A 926 50.14 -10.00 28.91
C VAL A 926 48.96 -9.05 28.94
N THR A 927 47.84 -9.48 29.52
CA THR A 927 46.64 -8.66 29.71
C THR A 927 46.12 -8.73 31.14
N MET A 928 45.31 -7.74 31.53
CA MET A 928 44.65 -7.70 32.84
C MET A 928 43.30 -8.42 32.78
N PHE A 929 43.00 -9.21 33.80
CA PHE A 929 41.77 -10.00 33.91
C PHE A 929 41.10 -9.80 35.27
N TYR A 930 39.82 -9.45 35.25
CA TYR A 930 39.02 -9.11 36.44
C TYR A 930 38.31 -10.33 37.07
N GLY A 931 38.15 -11.43 36.33
CA GLY A 931 37.40 -12.61 36.78
C GLY A 931 38.12 -13.45 37.84
N ALA A 932 37.44 -14.50 38.35
CA ALA A 932 38.07 -15.42 39.26
C ALA A 932 39.18 -16.22 38.54
N LYS A 933 40.18 -16.71 39.27
CA LYS A 933 41.27 -17.52 38.67
C LYS A 933 40.75 -18.74 37.90
N ALA A 934 39.62 -19.30 38.31
CA ALA A 934 38.97 -20.43 37.64
C ALA A 934 38.33 -20.07 36.29
N ASP A 935 38.09 -18.77 36.04
CA ASP A 935 37.43 -18.27 34.82
C ASP A 935 38.44 -17.79 33.77
N ILE A 936 39.75 -17.99 34.00
CA ILE A 936 40.78 -17.64 33.02
C ILE A 936 40.50 -18.44 31.73
N PRO A 937 40.36 -17.77 30.57
CA PRO A 937 40.04 -18.45 29.32
C PRO A 937 41.06 -19.54 28.98
N ALA A 938 40.60 -20.61 28.35
CA ALA A 938 41.50 -21.65 27.82
C ALA A 938 42.55 -21.02 26.89
N GLY A 939 43.78 -21.50 26.95
CA GLY A 939 44.91 -20.91 26.22
C GLY A 939 45.54 -19.67 26.86
N TRP A 940 45.06 -19.25 28.04
CA TRP A 940 45.69 -18.21 28.86
C TRP A 940 46.16 -18.79 30.19
N LEU A 941 47.31 -18.32 30.68
CA LEU A 941 47.90 -18.77 31.93
C LEU A 941 48.05 -17.61 32.92
N PRO A 942 47.76 -17.80 34.22
CA PRO A 942 47.98 -16.79 35.23
C PRO A 942 49.48 -16.54 35.44
N LEU A 943 49.88 -15.28 35.51
CA LEU A 943 51.26 -14.89 35.76
C LEU A 943 51.57 -14.86 37.27
N ASP A 944 51.55 -16.03 37.91
CA ASP A 944 51.74 -16.22 39.35
C ASP A 944 53.06 -16.92 39.71
N GLY A 945 53.93 -17.17 38.72
CA GLY A 945 55.18 -17.92 38.92
C GLY A 945 55.05 -19.44 38.82
N SER A 946 53.88 -19.96 38.45
CA SER A 946 53.70 -21.40 38.20
C SER A 946 54.48 -21.90 36.98
N THR A 947 54.66 -23.22 36.90
CA THR A 947 55.31 -23.88 35.77
C THR A 947 54.39 -23.88 34.55
N VAL A 948 54.93 -23.56 33.38
CA VAL A 948 54.22 -23.64 32.09
C VAL A 948 53.95 -25.12 31.77
N PRO A 949 52.69 -25.52 31.54
CA PRO A 949 52.36 -26.87 31.10
C PRO A 949 53.09 -27.26 29.80
N ALA A 950 53.49 -28.53 29.68
CA ALA A 950 54.37 -29.00 28.60
C ALA A 950 53.73 -28.90 27.21
N GLU A 951 52.40 -28.86 27.13
CA GLU A 951 51.63 -28.65 25.92
C GLU A 951 51.82 -27.26 25.30
N TYR A 952 52.36 -26.27 26.04
CA TYR A 952 52.63 -24.92 25.54
C TYR A 952 54.10 -24.70 25.16
N ALA A 953 54.64 -25.57 24.31
CA ALA A 953 56.06 -25.57 23.91
C ALA A 953 56.52 -24.24 23.31
N ASP A 954 55.67 -23.57 22.54
CA ASP A 954 55.98 -22.27 21.93
C ASP A 954 56.14 -21.16 22.98
N LEU A 955 55.29 -21.18 24.02
CA LEU A 955 55.42 -20.25 25.13
C LEU A 955 56.70 -20.52 25.95
N ILE A 956 57.03 -21.79 26.19
CA ILE A 956 58.28 -22.18 26.88
C ILE A 956 59.50 -21.67 26.10
N ALA A 957 59.49 -21.84 24.78
CA ALA A 957 60.53 -21.31 23.91
C ALA A 957 60.60 -19.78 23.95
N HIS A 958 59.45 -19.10 23.98
CA HIS A 958 59.38 -17.63 24.04
C HIS A 958 59.89 -17.07 25.37
N LEU A 959 59.57 -17.72 26.49
CA LEU A 959 60.03 -17.33 27.83
C LEU A 959 61.50 -17.67 28.09
N GLY A 960 62.07 -18.59 27.30
CA GLY A 960 63.41 -19.13 27.55
C GLY A 960 63.49 -20.03 28.80
N GLY A 961 62.35 -20.58 29.24
CA GLY A 961 62.25 -21.39 30.46
C GLY A 961 60.82 -21.90 30.71
N THR A 962 60.67 -22.77 31.72
CA THR A 962 59.38 -23.41 32.05
C THR A 962 58.62 -22.70 33.17
N THR A 963 59.01 -21.49 33.56
CA THR A 963 58.38 -20.77 34.67
C THR A 963 57.73 -19.49 34.15
N LEU A 964 56.45 -19.30 34.46
CA LEU A 964 55.73 -18.08 34.13
C LEU A 964 56.31 -16.90 34.93
N PRO A 965 56.29 -15.68 34.37
CA PRO A 965 56.50 -14.47 35.17
C PRO A 965 55.56 -14.43 36.39
N ASN A 966 56.05 -13.93 37.52
CA ASN A 966 55.24 -13.75 38.73
C ASN A 966 54.93 -12.27 38.94
N PHE A 967 53.67 -11.90 38.73
CA PHE A 967 53.10 -10.57 38.91
C PHE A 967 52.31 -10.42 40.22
N THR A 968 52.31 -11.43 41.10
CA THR A 968 51.67 -11.34 42.41
C THR A 968 52.32 -10.22 43.23
N ASP A 969 51.51 -9.26 43.67
CA ASP A 969 51.91 -8.05 44.41
C ASP A 969 52.98 -7.20 43.69
N ARG A 970 52.99 -7.23 42.34
CA ARG A 970 53.99 -6.54 41.52
C ARG A 970 53.32 -5.76 40.40
N LEU A 971 53.80 -4.56 40.16
CA LEU A 971 53.37 -3.74 39.02
C LEU A 971 54.32 -3.95 37.83
N PRO A 972 53.82 -4.19 36.61
CA PRO A 972 54.65 -4.19 35.42
C PRO A 972 55.37 -2.86 35.25
N ILE A 973 56.66 -2.91 34.90
CA ILE A 973 57.40 -1.76 34.39
C ILE A 973 57.95 -2.11 33.01
N GLY A 974 57.99 -1.14 32.10
CA GLY A 974 58.62 -1.33 30.79
C GLY A 974 60.09 -1.69 30.95
N ALA A 975 60.58 -2.62 30.11
CA ALA A 975 62.00 -2.95 30.05
C ALA A 975 62.80 -1.72 29.60
N GLY A 976 63.96 -1.48 30.23
CA GLY A 976 64.77 -0.28 30.01
C GLY A 976 66.14 -0.43 30.66
N THR A 977 66.45 0.39 31.68
CA THR A 977 67.66 0.19 32.51
C THR A 977 67.58 -1.08 33.38
N LYS A 978 66.39 -1.68 33.50
CA LYS A 978 66.16 -3.02 34.05
C LYS A 978 65.99 -4.01 32.90
N ALA A 979 66.72 -5.11 32.95
CA ALA A 979 66.63 -6.18 31.94
C ALA A 979 65.26 -6.86 31.99
N LEU A 980 64.75 -7.27 30.83
CA LEU A 980 63.52 -8.05 30.71
C LEU A 980 63.59 -9.31 31.60
N GLY A 981 62.52 -9.59 32.35
CA GLY A 981 62.46 -10.72 33.29
C GLY A 981 63.09 -10.48 34.67
N THR A 982 63.73 -9.33 34.92
CA THR A 982 64.19 -8.98 36.28
C THR A 982 63.05 -8.47 37.15
N THR A 983 63.12 -8.73 38.46
CA THR A 983 62.10 -8.31 39.43
C THR A 983 62.74 -7.49 40.55
N GLY A 984 61.99 -6.57 41.15
CA GLY A 984 62.47 -5.67 42.19
C GLY A 984 61.32 -4.95 42.89
N GLY A 985 61.63 -4.15 43.92
CA GLY A 985 60.63 -3.53 44.79
C GLY A 985 60.33 -4.36 46.04
N ALA A 986 59.58 -3.78 46.98
CA ALA A 986 59.13 -4.46 48.20
C ALA A 986 57.67 -4.06 48.48
N PRO A 987 56.79 -4.99 48.89
CA PRO A 987 55.39 -4.70 49.18
C PRO A 987 55.22 -3.78 50.40
N THR A 988 56.20 -3.79 51.31
CA THR A 988 56.32 -2.84 52.41
C THR A 988 57.75 -2.32 52.48
N LYS A 989 57.90 -1.00 52.63
CA LYS A 989 59.21 -0.37 52.84
C LYS A 989 59.08 0.63 53.98
N THR A 990 59.87 0.46 55.03
CA THR A 990 59.86 1.37 56.18
C THR A 990 60.77 2.55 55.87
N LEU A 991 60.26 3.78 56.02
CA LEU A 991 61.06 5.00 55.85
C LEU A 991 62.14 5.03 56.92
N SER A 992 63.40 4.86 56.52
CA SER A 992 64.54 5.00 57.44
C SER A 992 65.03 6.44 57.46
N VAL A 993 65.81 6.82 58.48
CA VAL A 993 66.43 8.16 58.57
C VAL A 993 67.25 8.49 57.31
N ALA A 994 67.89 7.50 56.68
CA ALA A 994 68.65 7.67 55.44
C ALA A 994 67.77 8.10 54.24
N ASN A 995 66.47 7.80 54.27
CA ASN A 995 65.54 8.15 53.21
C ASN A 995 65.01 9.60 53.31
N LEU A 996 65.31 10.30 54.40
CA LEU A 996 65.01 11.73 54.51
C LEU A 996 66.08 12.55 53.77
N PRO A 997 65.70 13.69 53.16
CA PRO A 997 66.67 14.66 52.68
C PRO A 997 67.63 15.08 53.81
N ALA A 998 68.92 15.16 53.49
CA ALA A 998 69.93 15.61 54.44
C ALA A 998 69.64 17.05 54.84
N HIS A 999 69.39 17.30 56.12
CA HIS A 999 69.18 18.65 56.65
C HIS A 999 69.93 18.85 57.97
N LYS A 1000 70.30 20.10 58.22
CA LYS A 1000 70.98 20.57 59.43
C LYS A 1000 70.36 21.88 59.91
N HIS A 1001 70.43 22.14 61.20
CA HIS A 1001 69.98 23.38 61.79
C HIS A 1001 71.15 24.09 62.47
N ASP A 1002 71.41 25.33 62.04
CA ASP A 1002 72.40 26.19 62.66
C ASP A 1002 71.73 27.01 63.76
N MET A 1003 72.19 26.88 65.01
CA MET A 1003 71.72 27.73 66.11
C MET A 1003 72.74 28.83 66.37
N THR A 1004 72.36 30.06 66.00
CA THR A 1004 73.11 31.28 66.33
C THR A 1004 72.21 32.15 67.20
N HIS A 1005 72.60 32.38 68.45
CA HIS A 1005 71.91 33.32 69.34
C HIS A 1005 72.92 34.29 69.95
N GLY A 1006 72.59 35.58 69.92
CA GLY A 1006 73.46 36.67 70.38
C GLY A 1006 72.82 37.43 71.52
N HIS A 1007 73.62 37.82 72.52
CA HIS A 1007 73.21 38.70 73.60
C HIS A 1007 73.82 40.09 73.42
N THR A 1008 73.00 41.14 73.45
CA THR A 1008 73.46 42.55 73.47
C THR A 1008 73.82 42.96 74.89
N THR A 1009 75.09 43.30 75.13
CA THR A 1009 75.58 43.84 76.39
C THR A 1009 75.09 45.28 76.60
N MET A 1010 74.39 45.54 77.71
CA MET A 1010 74.09 46.91 78.15
C MET A 1010 75.34 47.56 78.76
N SER A 1011 75.63 48.77 78.31
CA SER A 1011 76.70 49.66 78.79
C SER A 1011 76.58 49.92 80.30
N SER A 1012 77.69 49.76 81.02
CA SER A 1012 77.84 50.22 82.40
C SER A 1012 78.57 51.57 82.42
N ASN A 1013 77.86 52.59 82.88
CA ASN A 1013 78.38 53.72 83.65
C ASN A 1013 77.27 54.14 84.61
N ASP A 1014 77.01 53.32 85.63
CA ASP A 1014 76.70 53.87 86.95
C ASP A 1014 77.21 52.94 88.06
N MET A 1015 77.63 53.61 89.13
CA MET A 1015 78.60 53.21 90.12
C MET A 1015 78.10 52.22 91.19
N ALA A 1016 79.10 51.75 91.96
CA ALA A 1016 79.07 51.43 93.39
C ALA A 1016 78.83 49.95 93.73
N VAL A 1017 79.88 49.19 94.03
CA VAL A 1017 80.61 49.12 95.32
C VAL A 1017 80.13 47.94 96.17
N GLN A 1018 81.11 47.29 96.82
CA GLN A 1018 81.07 46.20 97.81
C GLN A 1018 80.90 44.77 97.25
N SER A 1019 81.99 44.00 97.10
CA SER A 1019 82.69 43.26 98.17
C SER A 1019 81.70 42.48 99.04
N THR A 1020 81.63 41.16 98.96
CA THR A 1020 82.62 40.25 99.57
C THR A 1020 82.19 38.80 99.28
N ALA A 1021 83.15 37.86 99.40
CA ALA A 1021 83.00 36.40 99.46
C ALA A 1021 83.18 35.60 98.14
N SER A 1022 84.45 35.25 97.89
CA SER A 1022 84.95 33.88 97.67
C SER A 1022 84.01 32.83 97.05
N PHE A 1023 84.24 32.42 95.80
CA PHE A 1023 84.31 30.99 95.46
C PHE A 1023 85.27 30.71 94.28
N LYS A 1024 85.84 29.52 94.33
CA LYS A 1024 87.13 29.08 93.77
C LYS A 1024 87.19 28.98 92.26
N ARG A 1025 88.38 29.38 91.76
CA ARG A 1025 88.96 29.09 90.45
C ARG A 1025 88.93 27.58 90.13
N ALA A 1026 88.48 27.24 88.93
CA ALA A 1026 89.07 26.15 88.15
C ALA A 1026 89.89 26.78 87.01
N SER A 1027 91.19 26.53 87.05
CA SER A 1027 92.18 26.90 86.05
C SER A 1027 91.94 26.13 84.77
N ASN A 1028 91.76 26.80 83.63
CA ASN A 1028 92.32 26.28 82.38
C ASN A 1028 92.75 27.40 81.42
N THR A 1029 94.06 27.61 81.45
CA THR A 1029 94.97 28.02 80.37
C THR A 1029 94.56 29.19 79.47
N VAL A 1030 95.15 30.33 79.82
CA VAL A 1030 95.23 31.59 79.10
C VAL A 1030 96.09 31.44 77.84
N GLY A 1031 95.52 31.72 76.67
CA GLY A 1031 96.24 32.19 75.50
C GLY A 1031 96.10 33.71 75.40
N THR A 1032 97.17 34.45 75.68
CA THR A 1032 97.29 35.88 75.38
C THR A 1032 97.32 36.05 73.86
N THR A 1033 96.54 36.94 73.25
CA THR A 1033 96.99 38.32 73.00
C THR A 1033 95.86 39.20 72.44
N THR A 1034 95.80 40.42 72.97
CA THR A 1034 95.42 41.70 72.34
C THR A 1034 94.00 41.92 71.77
N ASN A 1035 93.12 42.30 72.71
CA ASN A 1035 92.39 43.58 72.75
C ASN A 1035 91.61 44.02 71.48
N GLY A 1036 90.31 43.70 71.46
CA GLY A 1036 89.32 44.35 70.58
C GLY A 1036 88.01 43.57 70.46
N GLY A 1037 87.11 43.73 71.43
CA GLY A 1037 85.69 43.35 71.30
C GLY A 1037 85.34 41.87 71.52
N LEU A 1038 85.18 41.47 72.78
CA LEU A 1038 84.65 40.15 73.16
C LEU A 1038 83.14 40.08 72.85
N VAL A 1039 82.79 39.53 71.69
CA VAL A 1039 81.46 38.98 71.39
C VAL A 1039 81.57 37.47 71.52
N ASN A 1040 81.05 36.88 72.60
CA ASN A 1040 80.95 35.43 72.73
C ASN A 1040 79.75 34.93 71.90
N ASN A 1041 79.99 34.62 70.63
CA ASN A 1041 79.04 33.87 69.81
C ASN A 1041 79.23 32.37 70.07
N PHE A 1042 78.24 31.73 70.69
CA PHE A 1042 78.16 30.26 70.68
C PHE A 1042 77.58 29.82 69.35
N THR A 1043 78.35 29.07 68.55
CA THR A 1043 77.90 28.49 67.29
C THR A 1043 77.87 26.96 67.46
N GLY A 1044 76.71 26.36 67.27
CA GLY A 1044 76.52 24.90 67.29
C GLY A 1044 75.65 24.46 66.11
N ASP A 1045 76.00 23.32 65.51
CA ASP A 1045 75.25 22.65 64.43
C ASP A 1045 74.75 21.31 64.98
N THR A 1046 73.51 20.93 64.67
CA THR A 1046 72.94 19.63 65.00
C THR A 1046 73.57 18.47 64.23
N GLY A 1047 74.39 18.75 63.21
CA GLY A 1047 74.91 17.78 62.26
C GLY A 1047 73.89 17.47 61.15
N ASN A 1048 74.39 17.07 59.98
CA ASN A 1048 73.54 16.74 58.83
C ASN A 1048 72.99 15.31 59.00
N THR A 1049 71.67 15.16 59.14
CA THR A 1049 71.02 13.85 59.29
C THR A 1049 70.11 13.57 58.09
N GLY A 1050 70.18 12.35 57.55
CA GLY A 1050 69.58 11.95 56.26
C GLY A 1050 70.62 11.87 55.14
N SER A 1051 70.41 10.99 54.15
CA SER A 1051 71.33 10.82 53.00
C SER A 1051 70.68 11.14 51.65
N GLY A 1052 69.38 11.47 51.63
CA GLY A 1052 68.63 11.70 50.39
C GLY A 1052 68.43 10.45 49.54
N THR A 1053 68.61 9.25 50.11
CA THR A 1053 68.39 8.00 49.38
C THR A 1053 66.91 7.87 49.03
N ALA A 1054 66.60 7.75 47.74
CA ALA A 1054 65.21 7.66 47.27
C ALA A 1054 64.42 6.60 48.03
N PHE A 1055 63.18 6.93 48.38
CA PHE A 1055 62.21 6.03 48.99
C PHE A 1055 61.18 5.65 47.94
N ASP A 1056 60.96 4.34 47.77
CA ASP A 1056 59.97 3.85 46.82
C ASP A 1056 58.57 4.05 47.40
N VAL A 1057 57.73 4.81 46.70
CA VAL A 1057 56.33 5.03 47.08
C VAL A 1057 55.46 4.04 46.33
N MET A 1058 54.67 3.25 47.05
CA MET A 1058 53.63 2.40 46.45
C MET A 1058 52.35 3.23 46.29
N ASN A 1059 51.89 3.41 45.05
CA ASN A 1059 50.61 4.07 44.78
C ASN A 1059 49.44 3.19 45.28
N PRO A 1060 48.27 3.77 45.64
CA PRO A 1060 47.05 3.01 45.88
C PRO A 1060 46.76 2.07 44.69
N TRP A 1061 46.41 0.82 44.96
CA TRP A 1061 46.31 -0.23 43.94
C TRP A 1061 45.01 -1.06 44.08
N LEU A 1062 44.60 -1.65 42.96
CA LEU A 1062 43.54 -2.65 42.87
C LEU A 1062 44.18 -3.93 42.33
N SER A 1063 43.95 -5.07 43.00
CA SER A 1063 44.48 -6.36 42.54
C SER A 1063 43.62 -6.92 41.42
N LEU A 1064 44.26 -7.23 40.30
CA LEU A 1064 43.72 -7.91 39.13
C LEU A 1064 44.68 -9.04 38.75
N TRP A 1065 44.18 -10.07 38.07
CA TRP A 1065 45.06 -11.09 37.51
C TRP A 1065 45.77 -10.53 36.29
N PHE A 1066 47.07 -10.76 36.20
CA PHE A 1066 47.78 -10.69 34.92
C PHE A 1066 47.77 -12.10 34.33
N ILE A 1067 47.30 -12.22 33.11
CA ILE A 1067 47.28 -13.49 32.37
C ILE A 1067 48.09 -13.33 31.09
N MET A 1068 48.70 -14.43 30.64
CA MET A 1068 49.52 -14.47 29.44
C MET A 1068 48.98 -15.47 28.43
N ARG A 1069 48.95 -15.08 27.16
CA ARG A 1069 48.51 -15.94 26.06
C ARG A 1069 49.54 -17.04 25.81
N ALA A 1070 49.09 -18.30 25.85
CA ALA A 1070 49.92 -19.49 25.69
C ALA A 1070 49.78 -20.19 24.33
N ILE A 1071 48.67 -19.96 23.59
CA ILE A 1071 48.40 -20.51 22.24
C ILE A 1071 47.72 -19.49 21.34
#